data_AF-A0A3R8NGS0-F1
#
_entry.id   AF-A0A3R8NGS0-F1
#
_cell.length_a   1.000
_cell.length_b   1.000
_cell.length_c   1.000
_cell.angle_alpha   90.00
_cell.angle_beta   90.00
_cell.angle_gamma   90.00
#
_symmetry.space_group_name_H-M   'P 1'
#
loop_
_entity.id
_entity.type
_entity.pdbx_description
1 polymer ?
#
loop_
_entity_poly.entity_id
_entity_poly.type
_entity_poly.pdbx_seq_one_letter_code
_entity_poly.pdbx_strand_id
1 'polypeptide(L)'
;MSTLDVTPAPRPPRNPFRGLSRRARIGIGAALTLVAAIIAFLVIFDWNWLRGPIGRYASAQLQREVAITGDLRVHPWSFSPKAEAFGVRIGQPAWAKSVDPQAGQMARVERIAVQIKILPLLRGQIVLPFLAIDRADVRLLRDKEGRANWTFGARKSDKPLKLPAVQRLVINEGRLRVDDRQHGALFVGTVNAQERAGDKGGRFVLEGKGDLNRSAFVAQVTGGPLLNISPSRPYPFDADIRAGSTRITAEGKVIKPFDLGRFETQLTVSGADLNRLHDLTGLTLPNTPPYKVSGHLVRKGDRYDFEKLSGRVGDSDLSGDLFVLTGRERPYLEADLRSRRLDFDDLGSLFGAAPATGRGETASAGQKVEAAQRDATQRLLPDATLQVDRIRAMDAKVSYRAETVNAPNLPLRKVSAEVVLEKGVLTVDPLALTFSRGDLKGKVRLDARPATPKTDIDVRLLNGRLEDFIPFKSDGKPAIEGAVMARAKLTGTGNSVHRAAASADGSVTLVAPHGQMRQAFAELLGVNASKGLLLLLSKSDKETPVRCAVADFDVRNGVMTTTALVADTGVVLAKGRGTVNLATERMDFRIEGDSKKPRLLRLFIPITIKGPIMAPKPGLDVSKTLGQGGVATALGSLINPLAALLPFVTTGEAKDADCAGLVSEARQQGAPVKVGQTTAAKVKK
;
A
#
# COMPACT_ATOMS: atom_id res chain seq x y z
N MET A 1 28.27 -53.48 92.79
CA MET A 1 26.94 -52.99 93.21
C MET A 1 26.36 -52.22 92.03
N SER A 2 25.43 -52.86 91.33
CA SER A 2 24.81 -52.35 90.10
C SER A 2 23.51 -51.66 90.45
N THR A 3 23.38 -50.37 90.13
CA THR A 3 22.10 -49.64 90.17
C THR A 3 21.43 -49.77 88.82
N LEU A 4 20.32 -50.50 88.80
CA LEU A 4 19.42 -50.69 87.66
C LEU A 4 18.66 -49.38 87.38
N ASP A 5 18.88 -48.81 86.21
CA ASP A 5 18.05 -47.75 85.64
C ASP A 5 16.78 -48.36 85.06
N VAL A 6 15.64 -48.07 85.69
CA VAL A 6 14.32 -48.52 85.24
C VAL A 6 13.78 -47.52 84.21
N THR A 7 13.67 -47.98 82.96
CA THR A 7 13.02 -47.26 81.87
C THR A 7 11.49 -47.25 82.07
N PRO A 8 10.79 -46.11 81.92
CA PRO A 8 9.34 -46.08 82.04
C PRO A 8 8.66 -46.71 80.80
N ALA A 9 7.62 -47.50 81.05
CA ALA A 9 6.85 -48.19 80.02
C ALA A 9 6.17 -47.22 79.02
N PRO A 10 6.08 -47.58 77.72
CA PRO A 10 5.43 -46.75 76.71
C PRO A 10 3.92 -46.64 76.98
N ARG A 11 3.38 -45.41 76.91
CA ARG A 11 1.93 -45.15 77.02
C ARG A 11 1.20 -45.81 75.84
N PRO A 12 0.04 -46.46 76.07
CA PRO A 12 -0.74 -47.04 74.98
C PRO A 12 -1.20 -45.95 73.99
N PRO A 13 -1.22 -46.23 72.68
CA PRO A 13 -1.66 -45.26 71.68
C PRO A 13 -3.12 -44.84 71.97
N ARG A 14 -3.34 -43.53 72.13
CA ARG A 14 -4.69 -42.97 72.23
C ARG A 14 -5.42 -43.24 70.92
N ASN A 15 -6.43 -44.11 70.97
CA ASN A 15 -7.29 -44.41 69.83
C ASN A 15 -8.05 -43.13 69.42
N PRO A 16 -7.78 -42.54 68.24
CA PRO A 16 -8.27 -41.20 67.87
C PRO A 16 -9.79 -41.13 67.69
N PHE A 17 -10.49 -42.26 67.74
CA PHE A 17 -11.93 -42.37 67.51
C PHE A 17 -12.81 -42.39 68.77
N ARG A 18 -12.23 -42.23 69.98
CA ARG A 18 -12.95 -42.41 71.26
C ARG A 18 -13.96 -41.31 71.63
N GLY A 19 -14.19 -40.30 70.78
CA GLY A 19 -15.16 -39.22 70.99
C GLY A 19 -16.23 -39.03 69.91
N LEU A 20 -16.25 -39.86 68.85
CA LEU A 20 -17.19 -39.70 67.74
C LEU A 20 -18.56 -40.34 68.03
N SER A 21 -19.62 -39.53 67.92
CA SER A 21 -21.02 -39.98 68.05
C SER A 21 -21.32 -41.13 67.08
N ARG A 22 -22.27 -42.00 67.43
CA ARG A 22 -22.66 -43.16 66.59
C ARG A 22 -23.05 -42.72 65.16
N ARG A 23 -23.66 -41.54 65.02
CA ARG A 23 -23.99 -40.92 63.72
C ARG A 23 -22.77 -40.53 62.91
N ALA A 24 -21.72 -40.00 63.55
CA ALA A 24 -20.47 -39.65 62.87
C ALA A 24 -19.71 -40.90 62.40
N ARG A 25 -19.71 -41.99 63.17
CA ARG A 25 -19.13 -43.28 62.75
C ARG A 25 -19.89 -43.92 61.58
N ILE A 26 -21.21 -43.88 61.60
CA ILE A 26 -22.05 -44.34 60.47
C ILE A 26 -21.82 -43.47 59.23
N GLY A 27 -21.75 -42.15 59.40
CA GLY A 27 -21.45 -41.21 58.31
C GLY A 27 -20.07 -41.43 57.68
N ILE A 28 -19.04 -41.65 58.50
CA ILE A 28 -17.69 -41.97 58.02
C ILE A 28 -17.67 -43.33 57.31
N GLY A 29 -18.32 -44.35 57.88
CA GLY A 29 -18.43 -45.67 57.26
C GLY A 29 -19.13 -45.61 55.90
N ALA A 30 -20.29 -44.95 55.82
CA ALA A 30 -21.01 -44.76 54.56
C ALA A 30 -20.20 -43.97 53.52
N ALA A 31 -19.47 -42.93 53.95
CA ALA A 31 -18.58 -42.17 53.06
C ALA A 31 -17.43 -43.03 52.54
N LEU A 32 -16.79 -43.84 53.40
CA LEU A 32 -15.71 -44.75 52.99
C LEU A 32 -16.21 -45.84 52.05
N THR A 33 -17.39 -46.43 52.30
CA THR A 33 -18.00 -47.42 51.40
C THR A 33 -18.37 -46.79 50.05
N LEU A 34 -18.90 -45.57 50.04
CA LEU A 34 -19.18 -44.82 48.81
C LEU A 34 -17.89 -44.53 48.03
N VAL A 35 -16.83 -44.09 48.71
CA VAL A 35 -15.52 -43.85 48.09
C VAL A 35 -14.96 -45.16 47.53
N ALA A 36 -15.00 -46.26 48.28
CA ALA A 36 -14.55 -47.57 47.81
C ALA A 36 -15.36 -48.06 46.60
N ALA A 37 -16.68 -47.86 46.59
CA ALA A 37 -17.54 -48.17 45.45
C ALA A 37 -17.22 -47.32 44.22
N ILE A 38 -16.96 -46.02 44.39
CA ILE A 38 -16.51 -45.12 43.31
C ILE A 38 -15.15 -45.56 42.78
N ILE A 39 -14.22 -45.93 43.67
CA ILE A 39 -12.89 -46.41 43.28
C ILE A 39 -13.03 -47.71 42.47
N ALA A 40 -13.78 -48.69 42.98
CA ALA A 40 -14.03 -49.95 42.29
C ALA A 40 -14.70 -49.73 40.92
N PHE A 41 -15.69 -48.83 40.85
CA PHE A 41 -16.32 -48.43 39.59
C PHE A 41 -15.29 -47.85 38.62
N LEU A 42 -14.46 -46.89 39.03
CA LEU A 42 -13.45 -46.26 38.17
C LEU A 42 -12.35 -47.22 37.69
N VAL A 43 -12.07 -48.30 38.44
CA VAL A 43 -11.13 -49.36 38.02
C VAL A 43 -11.76 -50.27 36.96
N ILE A 44 -13.03 -50.64 37.14
CA ILE A 44 -13.72 -51.63 36.30
C ILE A 44 -14.38 -50.99 35.07
N PHE A 45 -14.65 -49.69 35.11
CA PHE A 45 -15.36 -48.96 34.06
C PHE A 45 -14.54 -48.86 32.77
N ASP A 46 -15.09 -49.37 31.67
CA ASP A 46 -14.51 -49.21 30.33
C ASP A 46 -14.79 -47.80 29.80
N TRP A 47 -13.74 -46.98 29.81
CA TRP A 47 -13.78 -45.60 29.31
C TRP A 47 -14.22 -45.50 27.85
N ASN A 48 -14.10 -46.56 27.04
CA ASN A 48 -14.57 -46.56 25.66
C ASN A 48 -16.08 -46.37 25.52
N TRP A 49 -16.87 -46.64 26.57
CA TRP A 49 -18.31 -46.36 26.59
C TRP A 49 -18.61 -44.86 26.53
N LEU A 50 -17.66 -44.01 26.95
CA LEU A 50 -17.81 -42.56 26.88
C LEU A 50 -17.52 -41.97 25.50
N ARG A 51 -16.99 -42.72 24.54
CA ARG A 51 -16.71 -42.23 23.17
C ARG A 51 -17.95 -41.63 22.51
N GLY A 52 -19.08 -42.34 22.58
CA GLY A 52 -20.37 -41.90 22.03
C GLY A 52 -20.94 -40.67 22.74
N PRO A 53 -21.12 -40.69 24.08
CA PRO A 53 -21.55 -39.52 24.85
C PRO A 53 -20.67 -38.28 24.67
N ILE A 54 -19.34 -38.42 24.73
CA ILE A 54 -18.40 -37.30 24.52
C ILE A 54 -18.53 -36.76 23.10
N GLY A 55 -18.57 -37.65 22.10
CA GLY A 55 -18.77 -37.28 20.69
C GLY A 55 -20.08 -36.51 20.47
N ARG A 56 -21.20 -36.99 21.03
CA ARG A 56 -22.51 -36.30 20.94
C ARG A 56 -22.49 -34.94 21.64
N TYR A 57 -21.91 -34.85 22.83
CA TYR A 57 -21.78 -33.58 23.55
C TYR A 57 -20.93 -32.58 22.76
N ALA A 58 -19.75 -33.01 22.28
CA ALA A 58 -18.88 -32.18 21.45
C ALA A 58 -19.59 -31.78 20.13
N SER A 59 -20.36 -32.69 19.54
CA SER A 59 -21.11 -32.42 18.32
C SER A 59 -22.17 -31.34 18.52
N ALA A 60 -22.89 -31.39 19.64
CA ALA A 60 -23.87 -30.37 20.01
C ALA A 60 -23.21 -29.01 20.25
N GLN A 61 -22.05 -28.97 20.93
CA GLN A 61 -21.33 -27.72 21.22
C GLN A 61 -20.70 -27.10 19.96
N LEU A 62 -20.10 -27.92 19.09
CA LEU A 62 -19.44 -27.45 17.87
C LEU A 62 -20.39 -27.30 16.67
N GLN A 63 -21.64 -27.76 16.79
CA GLN A 63 -22.65 -27.84 15.73
C GLN A 63 -22.13 -28.54 14.46
N ARG A 64 -21.43 -29.66 14.65
CA ARG A 64 -20.87 -30.51 13.60
C ARG A 64 -20.56 -31.88 14.16
N GLU A 65 -20.51 -32.89 13.31
CA GLU A 65 -20.23 -34.25 13.77
C GLU A 65 -18.83 -34.35 14.41
N VAL A 66 -18.75 -34.89 15.62
CA VAL A 66 -17.51 -35.21 16.33
C VAL A 66 -17.56 -36.67 16.73
N ALA A 67 -16.56 -37.43 16.30
CA ALA A 67 -16.44 -38.86 16.61
C ALA A 67 -15.04 -39.20 17.13
N ILE A 68 -14.98 -40.14 18.07
CA ILE A 68 -13.73 -40.77 18.54
C ILE A 68 -13.78 -42.21 18.03
N THR A 69 -13.02 -42.52 16.98
CA THR A 69 -13.10 -43.83 16.32
C THR A 69 -12.15 -44.87 16.91
N GLY A 70 -11.08 -44.43 17.57
CA GLY A 70 -10.14 -45.30 18.27
C GLY A 70 -10.46 -45.45 19.76
N ASP A 71 -9.47 -45.92 20.52
CA ASP A 71 -9.57 -46.09 21.97
C ASP A 71 -9.69 -44.75 22.72
N LEU A 72 -10.35 -44.77 23.87
CA LEU A 72 -10.30 -43.72 24.88
C LEU A 72 -9.67 -44.29 26.16
N ARG A 73 -8.46 -43.84 26.50
CA ARG A 73 -7.72 -44.29 27.69
C ARG A 73 -7.69 -43.20 28.73
N VAL A 74 -8.18 -43.47 29.93
CA VAL A 74 -8.20 -42.50 31.04
C VAL A 74 -7.45 -43.06 32.23
N HIS A 75 -6.57 -42.25 32.80
CA HIS A 75 -5.82 -42.51 34.02
C HIS A 75 -6.31 -41.52 35.09
N PRO A 76 -7.36 -41.87 35.85
CA PRO A 76 -8.02 -40.96 36.78
C PRO A 76 -7.26 -40.80 38.11
N TRP A 77 -6.30 -41.67 38.41
CA TRP A 77 -5.60 -41.79 39.70
C TRP A 77 -4.53 -40.71 39.94
N SER A 78 -4.88 -39.45 39.73
CA SER A 78 -4.00 -38.29 39.92
C SER A 78 -4.84 -37.04 40.18
N PHE A 79 -4.30 -36.06 40.92
CA PHE A 79 -4.88 -34.71 41.00
C PHE A 79 -4.85 -33.95 39.66
N SER A 80 -4.16 -34.51 38.67
CA SER A 80 -4.18 -34.10 37.27
C SER A 80 -4.42 -35.33 36.38
N PRO A 81 -5.67 -35.85 36.31
CA PRO A 81 -5.98 -37.04 35.53
C PRO A 81 -5.60 -36.85 34.06
N LYS A 82 -5.16 -37.94 33.43
CA LYS A 82 -4.76 -37.99 32.02
C LYS A 82 -5.82 -38.70 31.20
N ALA A 83 -6.18 -38.13 30.05
CA ALA A 83 -7.04 -38.78 29.06
C ALA A 83 -6.34 -38.79 27.69
N GLU A 84 -6.42 -39.90 26.98
CA GLU A 84 -5.92 -40.06 25.61
C GLU A 84 -7.04 -40.56 24.71
N ALA A 85 -7.32 -39.82 23.65
CA ALA A 85 -8.31 -40.18 22.64
C ALA A 85 -7.62 -40.44 21.31
N PHE A 86 -7.92 -41.58 20.70
CA PHE A 86 -7.38 -41.98 19.41
C PHE A 86 -8.42 -41.84 18.30
N GLY A 87 -7.99 -41.42 17.11
CA GLY A 87 -8.85 -41.28 15.93
C GLY A 87 -9.98 -40.25 16.13
N VAL A 88 -9.65 -39.06 16.62
CA VAL A 88 -10.63 -37.97 16.79
C VAL A 88 -10.92 -37.35 15.43
N ARG A 89 -12.19 -37.27 15.05
CA ARG A 89 -12.66 -36.75 13.77
C ARG A 89 -13.68 -35.65 14.01
N ILE A 90 -13.48 -34.50 13.37
CA ILE A 90 -14.39 -33.35 13.41
C ILE A 90 -14.86 -33.07 11.98
N GLY A 91 -16.17 -33.14 11.78
CA GLY A 91 -16.83 -32.87 10.51
C GLY A 91 -16.78 -31.40 10.11
N GLN A 92 -17.07 -31.13 8.84
CA GLN A 92 -17.24 -29.78 8.32
C GLN A 92 -18.70 -29.32 8.46
N PRO A 93 -18.96 -28.01 8.54
CA PRO A 93 -20.33 -27.49 8.43
C PRO A 93 -20.89 -27.73 7.02
N ALA A 94 -22.22 -27.80 6.89
CA ALA A 94 -22.88 -28.15 5.62
C ALA A 94 -22.49 -27.23 4.45
N TRP A 95 -22.34 -25.93 4.71
CA TRP A 95 -21.96 -24.94 3.69
C TRP A 95 -20.54 -25.15 3.13
N ALA A 96 -19.65 -25.82 3.86
CA ALA A 96 -18.29 -26.04 3.38
C ALA A 96 -18.26 -26.95 2.14
N LYS A 97 -19.17 -27.93 2.07
CA LYS A 97 -19.27 -28.86 0.92
C LYS A 97 -19.64 -28.15 -0.38
N SER A 98 -20.43 -27.07 -0.33
CA SER A 98 -20.74 -26.26 -1.51
C SER A 98 -19.57 -25.39 -1.98
N VAL A 99 -18.61 -25.11 -1.10
CA VAL A 99 -17.46 -24.23 -1.38
C VAL A 99 -16.24 -25.05 -1.83
N ASP A 100 -16.03 -26.21 -1.21
CA ASP A 100 -15.02 -27.19 -1.57
C ASP A 100 -15.65 -28.59 -1.48
N PRO A 101 -16.08 -29.18 -2.61
CA PRO A 101 -16.67 -30.52 -2.63
C PRO A 101 -15.70 -31.62 -2.16
N GLN A 102 -14.39 -31.36 -2.19
CA GLN A 102 -13.35 -32.25 -1.69
C GLN A 102 -12.92 -31.91 -0.25
N ALA A 103 -13.61 -30.96 0.40
CA ALA A 103 -13.45 -30.71 1.82
C ALA A 103 -13.94 -31.96 2.56
N GLY A 104 -12.97 -32.82 2.91
CA GLY A 104 -13.18 -33.94 3.82
C GLY A 104 -13.53 -33.45 5.22
N GLN A 105 -12.84 -33.95 6.23
CA GLN A 105 -13.09 -33.54 7.61
C GLN A 105 -12.40 -32.21 7.93
N MET A 106 -12.95 -31.44 8.87
CA MET A 106 -12.32 -30.22 9.39
C MET A 106 -11.05 -30.57 10.15
N ALA A 107 -11.10 -31.60 10.99
CA ALA A 107 -9.93 -32.09 11.69
C ALA A 107 -9.96 -33.62 11.75
N ARG A 108 -8.83 -34.24 11.49
CA ARG A 108 -8.56 -35.64 11.83
C ARG A 108 -7.32 -35.65 12.71
N VAL A 109 -7.42 -36.22 13.90
CA VAL A 109 -6.29 -36.29 14.82
C VAL A 109 -6.10 -37.72 15.25
N GLU A 110 -4.89 -38.24 15.05
CA GLU A 110 -4.62 -39.63 15.37
C GLU A 110 -4.58 -39.86 16.87
N ARG A 111 -3.91 -38.99 17.61
CA ARG A 111 -3.88 -39.03 19.07
C ARG A 111 -3.94 -37.64 19.67
N ILE A 112 -4.82 -37.47 20.65
CA ILE A 112 -4.84 -36.32 21.54
C ILE A 112 -4.67 -36.84 22.96
N ALA A 113 -3.66 -36.35 23.68
CA ALA A 113 -3.45 -36.64 25.09
C ALA A 113 -3.54 -35.35 25.91
N VAL A 114 -4.35 -35.36 26.95
CA VAL A 114 -4.62 -34.19 27.81
C VAL A 114 -4.47 -34.58 29.26
N GLN A 115 -3.83 -33.72 30.05
CA GLN A 115 -3.97 -33.69 31.51
C GLN A 115 -4.72 -32.44 31.92
N ILE A 116 -5.57 -32.52 32.95
CA ILE A 116 -6.36 -31.39 33.44
C ILE A 116 -6.21 -31.29 34.97
N LYS A 117 -5.93 -30.10 35.51
CA LYS A 117 -5.92 -29.92 36.99
C LYS A 117 -7.35 -29.82 37.52
N ILE A 118 -7.72 -30.67 38.47
CA ILE A 118 -9.10 -30.71 39.01
C ILE A 118 -9.40 -29.50 39.93
N LEU A 119 -8.50 -29.15 40.84
CA LEU A 119 -8.75 -28.05 41.79
C LEU A 119 -9.00 -26.69 41.09
N PRO A 120 -8.19 -26.27 40.09
CA PRO A 120 -8.49 -25.08 39.29
C PRO A 120 -9.79 -25.21 38.48
N LEU A 121 -10.08 -26.41 37.94
CA LEU A 121 -11.30 -26.65 37.15
C LEU A 121 -12.57 -26.41 37.99
N LEU A 122 -12.58 -26.84 39.25
CA LEU A 122 -13.69 -26.57 40.19
C LEU A 122 -13.89 -25.07 40.49
N ARG A 123 -12.85 -24.25 40.27
CA ARG A 123 -12.90 -22.78 40.35
C ARG A 123 -13.16 -22.11 38.99
N GLY A 124 -13.50 -22.89 37.96
CA GLY A 124 -13.76 -22.42 36.60
C GLY A 124 -12.51 -22.12 35.77
N GLN A 125 -11.32 -22.55 36.20
CA GLN A 125 -10.05 -22.32 35.50
C GLN A 125 -9.57 -23.60 34.81
N ILE A 126 -9.49 -23.58 33.49
CA ILE A 126 -8.97 -24.70 32.71
C ILE A 126 -7.45 -24.58 32.61
N VAL A 127 -6.75 -25.45 33.34
CA VAL A 127 -5.28 -25.56 33.31
C VAL A 127 -4.90 -26.96 32.87
N LEU A 128 -4.10 -27.05 31.81
CA LEU A 128 -3.64 -28.28 31.18
C LEU A 128 -2.15 -28.49 31.46
N PRO A 129 -1.76 -29.37 32.41
CA PRO A 129 -0.36 -29.68 32.66
C PRO A 129 0.35 -30.25 31.43
N PHE A 130 -0.39 -30.98 30.60
CA PHE A 130 0.12 -31.62 29.40
C PHE A 130 -0.95 -31.64 28.31
N LEU A 131 -0.56 -31.25 27.10
CA LEU A 131 -1.34 -31.38 25.87
C LEU A 131 -0.41 -31.89 24.77
N ALA A 132 -0.70 -33.07 24.23
CA ALA A 132 -0.02 -33.60 23.06
C ALA A 132 -1.02 -33.90 21.94
N ILE A 133 -0.64 -33.52 20.72
CA ILE A 133 -1.42 -33.69 19.51
C ILE A 133 -0.50 -34.33 18.47
N ASP A 134 -0.79 -35.55 18.06
CA ASP A 134 0.02 -36.29 17.09
C ASP A 134 -0.73 -36.44 15.76
N ARG A 135 -0.03 -36.13 14.67
CA ARG A 135 -0.48 -36.30 13.28
C ARG A 135 -1.87 -35.73 13.03
N ALA A 136 -2.11 -34.50 13.50
CA ALA A 136 -3.34 -33.78 13.21
C ALA A 136 -3.36 -33.32 11.75
N ASP A 137 -4.46 -33.52 11.03
CA ASP A 137 -4.74 -32.96 9.70
C ASP A 137 -5.93 -31.99 9.87
N VAL A 138 -5.64 -30.69 9.86
CA VAL A 138 -6.61 -29.61 10.09
C VAL A 138 -6.84 -28.82 8.80
N ARG A 139 -8.10 -28.67 8.42
CA ARG A 139 -8.55 -27.93 7.24
C ARG A 139 -9.45 -26.78 7.67
N LEU A 140 -8.91 -25.58 7.58
CA LEU A 140 -9.61 -24.33 7.85
C LEU A 140 -10.06 -23.71 6.53
N LEU A 141 -11.34 -23.35 6.45
CA LEU A 141 -11.95 -22.77 5.25
C LEU A 141 -12.72 -21.51 5.64
N ARG A 142 -12.48 -20.42 4.92
CA ARG A 142 -13.29 -19.21 4.94
C ARG A 142 -13.72 -18.86 3.52
N ASP A 143 -15.02 -18.69 3.32
CA ASP A 143 -15.58 -18.30 2.02
C ASP A 143 -15.47 -16.79 1.76
N LYS A 144 -15.97 -16.33 0.61
CA LYS A 144 -15.89 -14.91 0.22
C LYS A 144 -16.79 -14.02 1.09
N GLU A 145 -17.84 -14.59 1.66
CA GLU A 145 -18.77 -13.94 2.57
C GLU A 145 -18.23 -13.85 4.01
N GLY A 146 -17.04 -14.42 4.27
CA GLY A 146 -16.38 -14.40 5.57
C GLY A 146 -16.86 -15.47 6.56
N ARG A 147 -17.71 -16.41 6.13
CA ARG A 147 -18.09 -17.57 6.95
C ARG A 147 -16.88 -18.48 7.07
N ALA A 148 -16.48 -18.77 8.31
CA ALA A 148 -15.30 -19.56 8.60
C ALA A 148 -15.68 -20.85 9.32
N ASN A 149 -15.10 -21.98 8.92
CA ASN A 149 -15.45 -23.24 9.57
C ASN A 149 -14.95 -23.30 11.03
N TRP A 150 -13.98 -22.49 11.44
CA TRP A 150 -13.51 -22.42 12.83
C TRP A 150 -14.33 -21.49 13.73
N THR A 151 -15.43 -20.90 13.23
CA THR A 151 -16.43 -20.26 14.11
C THR A 151 -17.43 -21.31 14.59
N PHE A 152 -17.56 -21.43 15.91
CA PHE A 152 -18.43 -22.41 16.55
C PHE A 152 -19.62 -21.72 17.23
N GLY A 153 -20.81 -22.31 17.13
CA GLY A 153 -22.04 -21.80 17.72
C GLY A 153 -22.70 -20.65 16.94
N ALA A 154 -23.90 -20.24 17.39
CA ALA A 154 -24.74 -19.25 16.71
C ALA A 154 -24.40 -17.78 17.03
N ARG A 155 -23.52 -17.49 18.00
CA ARG A 155 -23.11 -16.13 18.33
C ARG A 155 -21.78 -15.79 17.65
N LYS A 156 -21.76 -14.72 16.85
CA LYS A 156 -20.54 -13.96 16.57
C LYS A 156 -19.94 -13.57 17.93
N SER A 157 -18.91 -14.29 18.37
CA SER A 157 -18.14 -13.88 19.54
C SER A 157 -17.05 -12.95 19.05
N ASP A 158 -17.26 -11.65 19.23
CA ASP A 158 -16.23 -10.61 18.98
C ASP A 158 -15.09 -10.66 20.02
N LYS A 159 -15.15 -11.58 20.99
CA LYS A 159 -14.11 -11.76 22.00
C LYS A 159 -12.94 -12.56 21.42
N PRO A 160 -11.69 -12.13 21.64
CA PRO A 160 -10.50 -12.89 21.25
C PRO A 160 -10.56 -14.32 21.78
N LEU A 161 -10.08 -15.28 20.98
CA LEU A 161 -9.96 -16.68 21.38
C LEU A 161 -9.07 -16.77 22.63
N LYS A 162 -9.66 -17.15 23.76
CA LYS A 162 -8.92 -17.43 25.00
C LYS A 162 -8.56 -18.91 25.03
N LEU A 163 -7.28 -19.21 24.84
CA LEU A 163 -6.79 -20.58 24.94
C LEU A 163 -6.63 -20.98 26.42
N PRO A 164 -6.84 -22.25 26.79
CA PRO A 164 -6.57 -22.72 28.14
C PRO A 164 -5.06 -22.63 28.46
N ALA A 165 -4.71 -22.53 29.74
CA ALA A 165 -3.31 -22.46 30.13
C ALA A 165 -2.63 -23.83 29.97
N VAL A 166 -1.65 -23.95 29.08
CA VAL A 166 -0.93 -25.20 28.79
C VAL A 166 0.48 -25.15 29.36
N GLN A 167 0.85 -26.08 30.25
CA GLN A 167 2.18 -26.09 30.88
C GLN A 167 3.22 -26.91 30.09
N ARG A 168 2.76 -27.80 29.21
CA ARG A 168 3.59 -28.54 28.25
C ARG A 168 2.77 -28.85 27.01
N LEU A 169 3.15 -28.25 25.88
CA LEU A 169 2.52 -28.44 24.59
C LEU A 169 3.44 -29.24 23.67
N VAL A 170 2.92 -30.32 23.09
CA VAL A 170 3.60 -31.11 22.07
C VAL A 170 2.70 -31.23 20.84
N ILE A 171 3.21 -30.86 19.67
CA ILE A 171 2.55 -31.08 18.38
C ILE A 171 3.55 -31.82 17.51
N ASN A 172 3.23 -33.04 17.12
CA ASN A 172 4.05 -33.88 16.26
C ASN A 172 3.40 -34.02 14.89
N GLU A 173 4.09 -33.59 13.84
CA GLU A 173 3.69 -33.75 12.43
C GLU A 173 2.27 -33.23 12.13
N GLY A 174 1.88 -32.12 12.74
CA GLY A 174 0.60 -31.47 12.43
C GLY A 174 0.60 -30.96 10.99
N ARG A 175 -0.43 -31.24 10.22
CA ARG A 175 -0.70 -30.71 8.88
C ARG A 175 -1.83 -29.70 8.97
N LEU A 176 -1.61 -28.55 8.34
CA LEU A 176 -2.56 -27.45 8.33
C LEU A 176 -2.78 -26.98 6.89
N ARG A 177 -4.05 -26.93 6.49
CA ARG A 177 -4.51 -26.26 5.28
C ARG A 177 -5.44 -25.12 5.67
N VAL A 178 -5.11 -23.89 5.27
CA VAL A 178 -5.98 -22.72 5.45
C VAL A 178 -6.32 -22.18 4.07
N ASP A 179 -7.60 -22.26 3.68
CA ASP A 179 -8.15 -21.65 2.47
C ASP A 179 -9.01 -20.45 2.89
N ASP A 180 -8.44 -19.25 2.85
CA ASP A 180 -9.11 -17.98 3.12
C ASP A 180 -9.42 -17.27 1.80
N ARG A 181 -10.64 -17.49 1.29
CA ARG A 181 -11.08 -16.92 0.01
C ARG A 181 -11.51 -15.46 0.12
N GLN A 182 -11.73 -14.96 1.34
CA GLN A 182 -12.04 -13.55 1.58
C GLN A 182 -10.79 -12.69 1.34
N HIS A 183 -9.62 -13.17 1.81
CA HIS A 183 -8.34 -12.46 1.67
C HIS A 183 -7.44 -13.04 0.57
N GLY A 184 -7.90 -14.07 -0.16
CA GLY A 184 -7.14 -14.70 -1.25
C GLY A 184 -5.87 -15.41 -0.77
N ALA A 185 -5.88 -15.99 0.44
CA ALA A 185 -4.74 -16.66 1.04
C ALA A 185 -4.96 -18.19 1.12
N LEU A 186 -4.05 -18.95 0.53
CA LEU A 186 -3.98 -20.40 0.63
C LEU A 186 -2.68 -20.83 1.29
N PHE A 187 -2.77 -21.33 2.52
CA PHE A 187 -1.65 -21.95 3.23
C PHE A 187 -1.78 -23.48 3.23
N VAL A 188 -0.69 -24.18 2.93
CA VAL A 188 -0.57 -25.62 3.09
C VAL A 188 0.78 -25.93 3.71
N GLY A 189 0.81 -26.58 4.86
CA GLY A 189 2.08 -26.85 5.54
C GLY A 189 1.97 -27.77 6.74
N THR A 190 3.09 -27.87 7.45
CA THR A 190 3.23 -28.59 8.70
C THR A 190 3.51 -27.66 9.86
N VAL A 191 3.11 -28.08 11.06
CA VAL A 191 3.29 -27.37 12.33
C VAL A 191 3.79 -28.38 13.37
N ASN A 192 4.86 -28.02 14.07
CA ASN A 192 5.42 -28.79 15.18
C ASN A 192 5.63 -27.90 16.38
N ALA A 193 5.43 -28.42 17.59
CA ALA A 193 5.63 -27.68 18.83
C ALA A 193 6.25 -28.60 19.89
N GLN A 194 7.24 -28.11 20.61
CA GLN A 194 7.89 -28.88 21.69
C GLN A 194 8.65 -27.97 22.65
N GLU A 195 8.94 -28.50 23.84
CA GLU A 195 9.95 -27.94 24.74
C GLU A 195 11.34 -28.48 24.34
N ARG A 196 12.32 -27.60 24.17
CA ARG A 196 13.74 -27.99 23.97
C ARG A 196 14.53 -27.69 25.22
N ALA A 197 15.46 -28.56 25.58
CA ALA A 197 16.42 -28.28 26.64
C ALA A 197 17.26 -27.03 26.28
N GLY A 198 17.64 -26.26 27.30
CA GLY A 198 18.45 -25.05 27.13
C GLY A 198 18.99 -24.58 28.48
N ASP A 199 19.98 -23.69 28.42
CA ASP A 199 20.88 -23.32 29.53
C ASP A 199 20.16 -22.76 30.78
N LYS A 200 18.90 -22.32 30.66
CA LYS A 200 18.08 -21.73 31.75
C LYS A 200 16.76 -22.46 32.02
N GLY A 201 16.71 -23.79 31.84
CA GLY A 201 15.52 -24.59 32.17
C GLY A 201 14.57 -24.84 31.00
N GLY A 202 15.10 -24.81 29.77
CA GLY A 202 14.37 -25.12 28.53
C GLY A 202 13.72 -23.92 27.84
N ARG A 203 13.30 -24.12 26.59
CA ARG A 203 12.59 -23.12 25.77
C ARG A 203 11.46 -23.78 24.97
N PHE A 204 10.33 -23.10 24.87
CA PHE A 204 9.27 -23.50 23.96
C PHE A 204 9.66 -23.17 22.52
N VAL A 205 9.41 -24.08 21.59
CA VAL A 205 9.61 -23.85 20.16
C VAL A 205 8.38 -24.32 19.39
N LEU A 206 7.86 -23.43 18.53
CA LEU A 206 6.83 -23.70 17.53
C LEU A 206 7.44 -23.45 16.15
N GLU A 207 7.36 -24.44 15.28
CA GLU A 207 7.89 -24.39 13.91
C GLU A 207 6.76 -24.67 12.92
N GLY A 208 6.68 -23.83 11.88
CA GLY A 208 5.77 -23.99 10.74
C GLY A 208 6.55 -23.99 9.44
N LYS A 209 6.25 -24.91 8.52
CA LYS A 209 6.87 -24.97 7.18
C LYS A 209 5.81 -25.31 6.14
N GLY A 210 5.89 -24.74 4.96
CA GLY A 210 4.96 -25.05 3.88
C GLY A 210 4.96 -23.98 2.79
N ASP A 211 3.80 -23.75 2.21
CA ASP A 211 3.60 -22.78 1.14
C ASP A 211 2.41 -21.87 1.46
N LEU A 212 2.58 -20.56 1.24
CA LEU A 212 1.53 -19.54 1.25
C LEU A 212 1.39 -18.96 -0.16
N ASN A 213 0.24 -19.13 -0.81
CA ASN A 213 -0.01 -18.66 -2.18
C ASN A 213 1.07 -19.13 -3.19
N ARG A 214 1.56 -20.36 -3.02
CA ARG A 214 2.67 -20.99 -3.78
C ARG A 214 4.08 -20.41 -3.51
N SER A 215 4.21 -19.54 -2.52
CA SER A 215 5.51 -19.05 -2.05
C SER A 215 5.92 -19.81 -0.80
N ALA A 216 7.20 -20.17 -0.71
CA ALA A 216 7.74 -20.85 0.47
C ALA A 216 7.45 -20.06 1.75
N PHE A 217 6.99 -20.79 2.78
CA PHE A 217 6.66 -20.28 4.10
C PHE A 217 7.45 -21.03 5.17
N VAL A 218 8.13 -20.28 6.04
CA VAL A 218 8.81 -20.82 7.22
C VAL A 218 8.54 -19.88 8.39
N ALA A 219 8.08 -20.42 9.51
CA ALA A 219 7.90 -19.69 10.75
C ALA A 219 8.59 -20.43 11.89
N GLN A 220 9.30 -19.69 12.73
CA GLN A 220 9.82 -20.18 13.98
C GLN A 220 9.44 -19.19 15.07
N VAL A 221 8.77 -19.67 16.11
CA VAL A 221 8.44 -18.91 17.31
C VAL A 221 9.09 -19.60 18.50
N THR A 222 9.90 -18.87 19.24
CA THR A 222 10.49 -19.33 20.50
C THR A 222 9.88 -18.58 21.66
N GLY A 223 9.79 -19.21 22.82
CA GLY A 223 9.35 -18.55 24.04
C GLY A 223 10.03 -19.11 25.28
N GLY A 224 9.75 -18.49 26.42
CA GLY A 224 10.15 -19.05 27.72
C GLY A 224 9.57 -20.45 27.94
N PRO A 225 10.08 -21.22 28.91
CA PRO A 225 9.50 -22.53 29.22
C PRO A 225 8.03 -22.40 29.64
N LEU A 226 7.15 -23.26 29.14
CA LEU A 226 5.74 -23.30 29.56
C LEU A 226 5.56 -23.93 30.95
N LEU A 227 6.58 -24.62 31.45
CA LEU A 227 6.55 -25.26 32.76
C LEU A 227 6.26 -24.22 33.85
N ASN A 228 5.23 -24.46 34.66
CA ASN A 228 4.78 -23.54 35.72
C ASN A 228 4.39 -22.13 35.22
N ILE A 229 3.92 -22.01 33.97
CA ILE A 229 3.39 -20.75 33.44
C ILE A 229 2.27 -20.21 34.34
N SER A 230 2.39 -18.93 34.70
CA SER A 230 1.39 -18.23 35.52
C SER A 230 0.50 -17.37 34.62
N PRO A 231 -0.85 -17.47 34.70
CA PRO A 231 -1.76 -16.62 33.94
C PRO A 231 -1.61 -15.11 34.20
N SER A 232 -0.94 -14.72 35.28
CA SER A 232 -0.73 -13.31 35.68
C SER A 232 0.61 -12.72 35.24
N ARG A 233 1.54 -13.52 34.70
CA ARG A 233 2.87 -13.05 34.29
C ARG A 233 2.95 -12.97 32.77
N PRO A 234 3.45 -11.85 32.19
CA PRO A 234 3.70 -11.77 30.75
C PRO A 234 4.62 -12.90 30.26
N TYR A 235 4.33 -13.44 29.08
CA TYR A 235 5.08 -14.54 28.49
C TYR A 235 5.95 -14.03 27.33
N PRO A 236 7.30 -14.09 27.45
CA PRO A 236 8.19 -13.61 26.40
C PRO A 236 8.18 -14.56 25.20
N PHE A 237 8.32 -13.99 24.00
CA PHE A 237 8.48 -14.73 22.77
C PHE A 237 9.40 -13.99 21.78
N ASP A 238 10.04 -14.77 20.92
CA ASP A 238 10.67 -14.29 19.69
C ASP A 238 10.01 -15.00 18.51
N ALA A 239 9.92 -14.33 17.36
CA ALA A 239 9.44 -14.91 16.13
C ALA A 239 10.32 -14.50 14.94
N ASP A 240 10.60 -15.44 14.05
CA ASP A 240 11.15 -15.21 12.71
C ASP A 240 10.26 -15.92 11.69
N ILE A 241 9.57 -15.13 10.86
CA ILE A 241 8.62 -15.60 9.87
C ILE A 241 9.11 -15.13 8.50
N ARG A 242 9.19 -16.06 7.55
CA ARG A 242 9.49 -15.82 6.14
C ARG A 242 8.33 -16.33 5.29
N ALA A 243 7.76 -15.44 4.48
CA ALA A 243 6.66 -15.74 3.57
C ALA A 243 6.98 -15.13 2.19
N GLY A 244 7.48 -15.96 1.27
CA GLY A 244 8.03 -15.47 0.01
C GLY A 244 9.18 -14.48 0.23
N SER A 245 9.06 -13.26 -0.31
CA SER A 245 10.03 -12.19 -0.10
C SER A 245 9.85 -11.42 1.21
N THR A 246 8.77 -11.67 1.96
CA THR A 246 8.50 -10.99 3.23
C THR A 246 9.19 -11.71 4.37
N ARG A 247 9.90 -10.95 5.22
CA ARG A 247 10.44 -11.41 6.50
C ARG A 247 9.92 -10.53 7.63
N ILE A 248 9.46 -11.18 8.69
CA ILE A 248 9.00 -10.56 9.93
C ILE A 248 9.84 -11.12 11.07
N THR A 249 10.49 -10.26 11.82
CA THR A 249 11.13 -10.61 13.09
C THR A 249 10.47 -9.84 14.23
N ALA A 250 10.15 -10.53 15.31
CA ALA A 250 9.44 -9.95 16.45
C ALA A 250 10.10 -10.43 17.74
N GLU A 251 10.41 -9.52 18.66
CA GLU A 251 10.81 -9.83 20.04
C GLU A 251 9.79 -9.16 20.95
N GLY A 252 9.16 -9.90 21.85
CA GLY A 252 8.03 -9.36 22.57
C GLY A 252 7.51 -10.22 23.70
N LYS A 253 6.32 -9.86 24.17
CA LYS A 253 5.63 -10.56 25.26
C LYS A 253 4.13 -10.58 25.03
N VAL A 254 3.51 -11.72 25.30
CA VAL A 254 2.05 -11.82 25.43
C VAL A 254 1.69 -11.38 26.85
N ILE A 255 0.87 -10.35 26.97
CA ILE A 255 0.58 -9.69 28.27
C ILE A 255 -0.07 -10.65 29.25
N LYS A 256 -0.99 -11.47 28.74
CA LYS A 256 -1.60 -12.59 29.47
C LYS A 256 -1.34 -13.85 28.66
N PRO A 257 -0.62 -14.86 29.19
CA PRO A 257 -0.38 -16.10 28.47
C PRO A 257 -1.68 -16.67 27.91
N PHE A 258 -1.65 -17.14 26.66
CA PHE A 258 -2.81 -17.73 25.97
C PHE A 258 -3.94 -16.75 25.62
N ASP A 259 -3.77 -15.44 25.84
CA ASP A 259 -4.58 -14.35 25.28
C ASP A 259 -3.81 -13.66 24.13
N LEU A 260 -3.86 -14.26 22.94
CA LEU A 260 -3.16 -13.74 21.75
C LEU A 260 -3.74 -12.42 21.21
N GLY A 261 -4.86 -11.96 21.79
CA GLY A 261 -5.41 -10.64 21.51
C GLY A 261 -4.65 -9.50 22.19
N ARG A 262 -3.67 -9.81 23.07
CA ARG A 262 -2.93 -8.81 23.84
C ARG A 262 -1.45 -9.14 23.88
N PHE A 263 -0.68 -8.49 23.01
CA PHE A 263 0.77 -8.61 23.00
C PHE A 263 1.43 -7.27 22.70
N GLU A 264 2.71 -7.20 23.03
CA GLU A 264 3.58 -6.07 22.79
C GLU A 264 4.89 -6.61 22.22
N THR A 265 5.39 -6.03 21.13
CA THR A 265 6.61 -6.52 20.46
C THR A 265 7.38 -5.41 19.76
N GLN A 266 8.70 -5.50 19.81
CA GLN A 266 9.56 -4.84 18.84
C GLN A 266 9.54 -5.64 17.53
N LEU A 267 8.97 -5.05 16.49
CA LEU A 267 8.74 -5.67 15.21
C LEU A 267 9.70 -5.09 14.16
N THR A 268 10.24 -5.93 13.29
CA THR A 268 10.86 -5.53 12.03
C THR A 268 10.21 -6.30 10.89
N VAL A 269 9.78 -5.59 9.85
CA VAL A 269 9.17 -6.16 8.65
C VAL A 269 9.97 -5.69 7.45
N SER A 270 10.35 -6.61 6.58
CA SER A 270 11.05 -6.29 5.33
C SER A 270 10.53 -7.15 4.19
N GLY A 271 10.56 -6.63 2.98
CA GLY A 271 10.18 -7.38 1.79
C GLY A 271 10.44 -6.62 0.50
N ALA A 272 10.09 -7.24 -0.61
CA ALA A 272 10.28 -6.64 -1.94
C ALA A 272 9.21 -5.58 -2.30
N ASP A 273 8.04 -5.63 -1.66
CA ASP A 273 6.87 -4.81 -1.98
C ASP A 273 5.86 -4.86 -0.82
N LEU A 274 5.42 -3.72 -0.30
CA LEU A 274 4.44 -3.63 0.79
C LEU A 274 3.09 -4.28 0.42
N ASN A 275 2.70 -4.27 -0.85
CA ASN A 275 1.44 -4.85 -1.31
C ASN A 275 1.37 -6.37 -1.05
N ARG A 276 2.51 -7.04 -0.86
CA ARG A 276 2.59 -8.48 -0.51
C ARG A 276 2.17 -8.79 0.92
N LEU A 277 2.11 -7.80 1.80
CA LEU A 277 1.62 -7.99 3.16
C LEU A 277 0.12 -8.29 3.22
N HIS A 278 -0.62 -8.01 2.13
CA HIS A 278 -2.02 -8.37 2.02
C HIS A 278 -2.27 -9.85 2.33
N ASP A 279 -1.42 -10.74 1.81
CA ASP A 279 -1.56 -12.20 1.96
C ASP A 279 -1.41 -12.68 3.42
N LEU A 280 -0.76 -11.87 4.27
CA LEU A 280 -0.54 -12.17 5.69
C LEU A 280 -1.49 -11.42 6.62
N THR A 281 -1.86 -10.20 6.26
CA THR A 281 -2.53 -9.24 7.16
C THR A 281 -3.95 -8.91 6.74
N GLY A 282 -4.32 -9.17 5.48
CA GLY A 282 -5.56 -8.71 4.86
C GLY A 282 -5.58 -7.20 4.56
N LEU A 283 -4.52 -6.45 4.88
CA LEU A 283 -4.46 -5.00 4.65
C LEU A 283 -4.17 -4.70 3.18
N THR A 284 -4.81 -3.65 2.67
CA THR A 284 -4.54 -3.14 1.32
C THR A 284 -3.46 -2.07 1.41
N LEU A 285 -2.22 -2.47 1.15
CA LEU A 285 -1.07 -1.57 1.09
C LEU A 285 -0.68 -1.30 -0.37
N PRO A 286 -0.10 -0.13 -0.68
CA PRO A 286 0.26 0.19 -2.06
C PRO A 286 1.47 -0.61 -2.53
N ASN A 287 1.69 -0.66 -3.85
CA ASN A 287 2.93 -1.18 -4.41
C ASN A 287 4.10 -0.28 -4.02
N THR A 288 5.22 -0.86 -3.63
CA THR A 288 6.44 -0.11 -3.31
C THR A 288 7.71 -0.79 -3.83
N PRO A 289 8.84 -0.07 -3.91
CA PRO A 289 10.16 -0.69 -3.92
C PRO A 289 10.40 -1.52 -2.63
N PRO A 290 11.51 -2.27 -2.57
CA PRO A 290 11.88 -3.02 -1.37
C PRO A 290 11.87 -2.15 -0.12
N TYR A 291 11.33 -2.68 0.96
CA TYR A 291 11.17 -1.94 2.20
C TYR A 291 11.77 -2.70 3.38
N LYS A 292 12.14 -1.95 4.42
CA LYS A 292 12.48 -2.47 5.73
C LYS A 292 12.10 -1.44 6.78
N VAL A 293 11.11 -1.77 7.59
CA VAL A 293 10.58 -0.92 8.66
C VAL A 293 10.60 -1.64 9.99
N SER A 294 10.80 -0.89 11.06
CA SER A 294 10.87 -1.37 12.42
C SER A 294 10.14 -0.43 13.36
N GLY A 295 9.55 -0.94 14.43
CA GLY A 295 8.79 -0.15 15.40
C GLY A 295 8.24 -1.00 16.53
N HIS A 296 7.50 -0.36 17.42
CA HIS A 296 6.88 -0.99 18.57
C HIS A 296 5.41 -1.31 18.27
N LEU A 297 5.05 -2.58 18.19
CA LEU A 297 3.68 -3.04 17.92
C LEU A 297 2.98 -3.46 19.21
N VAL A 298 1.84 -2.84 19.51
CA VAL A 298 0.95 -3.20 20.61
C VAL A 298 -0.39 -3.65 20.05
N ARG A 299 -0.81 -4.86 20.38
CA ARG A 299 -2.15 -5.37 20.06
C ARG A 299 -3.08 -5.28 21.26
N LYS A 300 -4.26 -4.70 21.07
CA LYS A 300 -5.36 -4.62 22.03
C LYS A 300 -6.66 -5.10 21.36
N GLY A 301 -6.88 -6.41 21.34
CA GLY A 301 -8.01 -7.03 20.68
C GLY A 301 -7.89 -6.96 19.16
N ASP A 302 -8.72 -6.12 18.55
CA ASP A 302 -8.78 -5.83 17.12
C ASP A 302 -8.03 -4.55 16.72
N ARG A 303 -7.49 -3.82 17.69
CA ARG A 303 -6.62 -2.66 17.48
C ARG A 303 -5.14 -3.05 17.54
N TYR A 304 -4.38 -2.58 16.56
CA TYR A 304 -2.93 -2.71 16.47
C TYR A 304 -2.33 -1.31 16.41
N ASP A 305 -1.59 -0.91 17.44
CA ASP A 305 -0.85 0.35 17.49
C ASP A 305 0.61 0.07 17.10
N PHE A 306 1.13 0.71 16.05
CA PHE A 306 2.52 0.58 15.62
C PHE A 306 3.22 1.93 15.78
N GLU A 307 3.92 2.04 16.90
CA GLU A 307 4.53 3.27 17.40
C GLU A 307 6.02 3.33 17.04
N LYS A 308 6.55 4.55 16.89
CA LYS A 308 7.97 4.80 16.59
C LYS A 308 8.44 4.02 15.36
N LEU A 309 7.60 3.96 14.33
CA LEU A 309 7.98 3.41 13.04
C LEU A 309 9.21 4.15 12.54
N SER A 310 10.21 3.40 12.10
CA SER A 310 11.41 3.91 11.45
C SER A 310 11.93 2.88 10.44
N GLY A 311 12.46 3.35 9.31
CA GLY A 311 12.99 2.46 8.29
C GLY A 311 13.15 3.13 6.94
N ARG A 312 13.08 2.32 5.89
CA ARG A 312 13.13 2.77 4.50
C ARG A 312 12.13 2.05 3.61
N VAL A 313 11.73 2.73 2.56
CA VAL A 313 10.98 2.21 1.42
C VAL A 313 11.74 2.68 0.17
N GLY A 314 12.34 1.76 -0.57
CA GLY A 314 13.34 2.09 -1.58
C GLY A 314 14.53 2.83 -0.94
N ASP A 315 14.86 3.98 -1.50
CA ASP A 315 15.95 4.84 -1.05
C ASP A 315 15.46 5.99 -0.15
N SER A 316 14.15 6.06 0.08
CA SER A 316 13.48 7.01 0.97
C SER A 316 13.47 6.55 2.43
N ASP A 317 13.76 7.46 3.37
CA ASP A 317 13.53 7.17 4.80
C ASP A 317 12.04 7.33 5.15
N LEU A 318 11.57 6.56 6.12
CA LEU A 318 10.19 6.62 6.58
C LEU A 318 10.15 6.52 8.11
N SER A 319 9.38 7.38 8.73
CA SER A 319 9.16 7.40 10.18
C SER A 319 7.73 7.84 10.51
N GLY A 320 7.24 7.50 11.70
CA GLY A 320 5.93 7.96 12.16
C GLY A 320 5.22 6.97 13.08
N ASP A 321 3.91 7.10 13.16
CA ASP A 321 3.05 6.22 13.94
C ASP A 321 1.83 5.83 13.10
N LEU A 322 1.34 4.62 13.28
CA LEU A 322 0.09 4.18 12.66
C LEU A 322 -0.70 3.26 13.59
N PHE A 323 -2.00 3.17 13.37
CA PHE A 323 -2.80 2.11 13.95
C PHE A 323 -3.74 1.47 12.93
N VAL A 324 -4.13 0.25 13.22
CA VAL A 324 -5.05 -0.55 12.40
C VAL A 324 -6.17 -1.11 13.27
N LEU A 325 -7.41 -1.02 12.79
CA LEU A 325 -8.60 -1.67 13.36
C LEU A 325 -9.07 -2.77 12.42
N THR A 326 -9.05 -4.03 12.86
CA THR A 326 -9.44 -5.18 12.03
C THR A 326 -10.84 -5.72 12.32
N GLY A 327 -11.52 -5.27 13.38
CA GLY A 327 -12.82 -5.80 13.82
C GLY A 327 -14.03 -5.22 13.09
N ARG A 328 -13.79 -4.44 12.03
CA ARG A 328 -14.81 -3.77 11.22
C ARG A 328 -15.08 -4.55 9.93
N GLU A 329 -16.20 -4.27 9.28
CA GLU A 329 -16.51 -4.84 7.95
C GLU A 329 -15.40 -4.54 6.92
N ARG A 330 -14.84 -3.32 6.97
CA ARG A 330 -13.62 -2.92 6.27
C ARG A 330 -12.58 -2.56 7.32
N PRO A 331 -11.36 -3.12 7.29
CA PRO A 331 -10.29 -2.67 8.17
C PRO A 331 -10.07 -1.17 8.01
N TYR A 332 -9.68 -0.51 9.11
CA TYR A 332 -9.37 0.92 9.11
C TYR A 332 -7.91 1.13 9.48
N LEU A 333 -7.18 1.89 8.67
CA LEU A 333 -5.80 2.29 8.94
C LEU A 333 -5.72 3.80 9.11
N GLU A 334 -5.09 4.28 10.18
CA GLU A 334 -4.72 5.68 10.33
C GLU A 334 -3.22 5.81 10.56
N ALA A 335 -2.56 6.74 9.87
CA ALA A 335 -1.11 6.94 9.96
C ALA A 335 -0.71 8.42 9.84
N ASP A 336 0.30 8.83 10.61
CA ASP A 336 1.05 10.06 10.39
C ASP A 336 2.50 9.68 10.07
N LEU A 337 2.91 9.94 8.83
CA LEU A 337 4.16 9.46 8.25
C LEU A 337 5.02 10.64 7.76
N ARG A 338 6.33 10.53 7.99
CA ARG A 338 7.30 11.54 7.57
C ARG A 338 8.56 10.91 7.00
N SER A 339 9.06 11.54 5.93
CA SER A 339 10.39 11.31 5.37
C SER A 339 11.24 12.56 5.57
N ARG A 340 12.47 12.41 6.06
CA ARG A 340 13.44 13.52 6.06
C ARG A 340 14.01 13.72 4.66
N ARG A 341 14.26 12.62 3.95
CA ARG A 341 14.69 12.54 2.57
C ARG A 341 13.81 11.52 1.84
N LEU A 342 13.00 12.02 0.94
CA LEU A 342 12.23 11.24 -0.03
C LEU A 342 13.02 11.17 -1.34
N ASP A 343 13.16 9.99 -1.92
CA ASP A 343 13.46 9.85 -3.35
C ASP A 343 12.16 9.84 -4.15
N PHE A 344 12.06 10.70 -5.16
CA PHE A 344 10.77 10.95 -5.82
C PHE A 344 10.35 9.80 -6.73
N ASP A 345 11.30 9.06 -7.29
CA ASP A 345 11.05 7.90 -8.13
C ASP A 345 10.51 6.69 -7.35
N ASP A 346 10.82 6.56 -6.06
CA ASP A 346 10.22 5.56 -5.17
C ASP A 346 8.68 5.67 -5.13
N LEU A 347 8.14 6.90 -5.25
CA LEU A 347 6.69 7.14 -5.30
C LEU A 347 6.06 6.70 -6.61
N GLY A 348 6.84 6.51 -7.68
CA GLY A 348 6.33 6.13 -9.00
C GLY A 348 5.49 4.86 -8.94
N SER A 349 5.94 3.88 -8.16
CA SER A 349 5.25 2.60 -7.93
C SER A 349 3.85 2.75 -7.33
N LEU A 350 3.58 3.78 -6.53
CA LEU A 350 2.26 4.08 -5.95
C LEU A 350 1.23 4.41 -7.03
N PHE A 351 1.68 5.02 -8.13
CA PHE A 351 0.85 5.46 -9.25
C PHE A 351 1.00 4.57 -10.49
N GLY A 352 1.65 3.41 -10.34
CA GLY A 352 1.80 2.44 -11.41
C GLY A 352 2.99 2.66 -12.34
N ALA A 353 3.89 3.59 -12.04
CA ALA A 353 5.17 3.69 -12.76
C ALA A 353 6.09 2.55 -12.32
N ALA A 354 7.05 2.19 -13.17
CA ALA A 354 8.14 1.32 -12.72
C ALA A 354 9.06 2.08 -11.74
N PRO A 355 9.60 1.41 -10.71
CA PRO A 355 10.65 2.01 -9.90
C PRO A 355 11.92 2.19 -10.74
N ALA A 356 12.75 3.16 -10.37
CA ALA A 356 14.07 3.34 -10.98
C ALA A 356 14.97 2.12 -10.70
N THR A 357 15.87 1.81 -11.62
CA THR A 357 16.72 0.61 -11.55
C THR A 357 18.20 0.87 -11.84
N GLY A 358 18.57 2.16 -11.91
CA GLY A 358 19.92 2.62 -12.19
C GLY A 358 20.92 2.30 -11.07
N ARG A 359 22.17 2.75 -11.27
CA ARG A 359 23.22 2.58 -10.26
C ARG A 359 22.91 3.46 -9.04
N GLY A 360 22.68 2.82 -7.90
CA GLY A 360 22.30 3.50 -6.65
C GLY A 360 20.84 3.29 -6.26
N GLU A 361 20.03 2.72 -7.16
CA GLU A 361 18.60 2.50 -6.96
C GLU A 361 18.29 1.16 -6.28
N THR A 362 17.35 1.17 -5.35
CA THR A 362 16.84 -0.02 -4.68
C THR A 362 15.61 -0.58 -5.40
N ALA A 363 15.81 -1.62 -6.22
CA ALA A 363 14.74 -2.35 -6.91
C ALA A 363 14.89 -3.87 -6.80
N SER A 364 13.76 -4.57 -6.63
CA SER A 364 13.74 -6.04 -6.64
C SER A 364 14.00 -6.61 -8.05
N ALA A 365 14.39 -7.89 -8.14
CA ALA A 365 14.63 -8.55 -9.43
C ALA A 365 13.40 -8.50 -10.35
N GLY A 366 12.19 -8.69 -9.80
CA GLY A 366 10.94 -8.60 -10.57
C GLY A 366 10.68 -7.18 -11.09
N GLN A 367 10.94 -6.17 -10.25
CA GLN A 367 10.82 -4.77 -10.63
C GLN A 367 11.81 -4.36 -11.72
N LYS A 368 13.01 -4.93 -11.75
CA LYS A 368 13.98 -4.69 -12.84
C LYS A 368 13.47 -5.17 -14.20
N VAL A 369 12.78 -6.31 -14.22
CA VAL A 369 12.15 -6.83 -15.45
C VAL A 369 10.98 -5.95 -15.87
N GLU A 370 10.14 -5.54 -14.91
CA GLU A 370 8.99 -4.67 -15.16
C GLU A 370 9.40 -3.28 -15.66
N ALA A 371 10.47 -2.71 -15.10
CA ALA A 371 11.06 -1.45 -15.54
C ALA A 371 11.57 -1.55 -16.98
N ALA A 372 12.34 -2.59 -17.31
CA ALA A 372 12.84 -2.78 -18.67
C ALA A 372 11.72 -2.91 -19.72
N GLN A 373 10.60 -3.56 -19.35
CA GLN A 373 9.43 -3.67 -20.22
C GLN A 373 8.71 -2.32 -20.41
N ARG A 374 8.60 -1.52 -19.36
CA ARG A 374 7.92 -0.21 -19.41
C ARG A 374 8.76 0.85 -20.11
N ASP A 375 10.07 0.86 -19.90
CA ASP A 375 11.01 1.76 -20.58
C ASP A 375 10.95 1.60 -22.10
N ALA A 376 10.70 0.38 -22.61
CA ALA A 376 10.52 0.12 -24.03
C ALA A 376 9.33 0.87 -24.65
N THR A 377 8.33 1.26 -23.86
CA THR A 377 7.15 1.98 -24.34
C THR A 377 7.31 3.51 -24.33
N GLN A 378 8.32 4.03 -23.61
CA GLN A 378 8.62 5.47 -23.46
C GLN A 378 7.40 6.35 -23.11
N ARG A 379 6.44 5.80 -22.35
CA ARG A 379 5.24 6.53 -21.92
C ARG A 379 5.53 7.41 -20.70
N LEU A 380 5.00 8.62 -20.72
CA LEU A 380 4.90 9.56 -19.60
C LEU A 380 3.83 9.12 -18.59
N LEU A 381 2.68 8.63 -19.07
CA LEU A 381 1.56 8.27 -18.20
C LEU A 381 1.57 6.76 -17.91
N PRO A 382 1.65 6.35 -16.63
CA PRO A 382 1.70 4.93 -16.31
C PRO A 382 0.41 4.18 -16.67
N ASP A 383 0.54 3.00 -17.27
CA ASP A 383 -0.59 2.17 -17.71
C ASP A 383 -0.87 0.95 -16.83
N ALA A 384 -0.12 0.81 -15.72
CA ALA A 384 -0.33 -0.25 -14.75
C ALA A 384 -1.77 -0.23 -14.21
N THR A 385 -2.36 -1.42 -14.12
CA THR A 385 -3.75 -1.55 -13.71
C THR A 385 -3.88 -1.44 -12.19
N LEU A 386 -4.69 -0.50 -11.73
CA LEU A 386 -5.04 -0.29 -10.32
C LEU A 386 -5.87 -1.48 -9.80
N GLN A 387 -5.56 -1.91 -8.57
CA GLN A 387 -6.28 -2.99 -7.89
C GLN A 387 -7.54 -2.44 -7.21
N VAL A 388 -8.54 -2.09 -8.03
CA VAL A 388 -9.80 -1.42 -7.62
C VAL A 388 -10.51 -2.14 -6.48
N ASP A 389 -10.55 -3.47 -6.50
CA ASP A 389 -11.20 -4.26 -5.46
C ASP A 389 -10.52 -4.11 -4.09
N ARG A 390 -9.19 -3.94 -4.06
CA ARG A 390 -8.47 -3.71 -2.82
C ARG A 390 -8.77 -2.33 -2.23
N ILE A 391 -8.94 -1.32 -3.08
CA ILE A 391 -9.36 0.04 -2.67
C ILE A 391 -10.75 0.00 -2.01
N ARG A 392 -11.65 -0.89 -2.44
CA ARG A 392 -12.99 -1.05 -1.84
C ARG A 392 -12.98 -1.83 -0.52
N ALA A 393 -11.92 -2.60 -0.26
CA ALA A 393 -11.85 -3.54 0.86
C ALA A 393 -11.40 -2.91 2.18
N MET A 394 -10.92 -1.67 2.17
CA MET A 394 -10.33 -1.00 3.34
C MET A 394 -10.72 0.49 3.39
N ASP A 395 -10.78 1.05 4.61
CA ASP A 395 -10.84 2.49 4.83
C ASP A 395 -9.48 2.97 5.39
N ALA A 396 -9.06 4.19 5.08
CA ALA A 396 -7.78 4.72 5.57
C ALA A 396 -7.78 6.25 5.74
N LYS A 397 -6.89 6.73 6.61
CA LYS A 397 -6.52 8.14 6.73
C LYS A 397 -5.01 8.26 6.93
N VAL A 398 -4.29 8.89 6.02
CA VAL A 398 -2.82 8.99 6.07
C VAL A 398 -2.41 10.43 5.86
N SER A 399 -1.72 11.01 6.84
CA SER A 399 -0.96 12.24 6.67
C SER A 399 0.47 11.87 6.29
N TYR A 400 0.99 12.45 5.21
CA TYR A 400 2.36 12.22 4.76
C TYR A 400 3.08 13.54 4.47
N ARG A 401 4.32 13.67 4.98
CA ARG A 401 5.18 14.85 4.77
C ARG A 401 6.63 14.45 4.46
N ALA A 402 7.20 15.03 3.40
CA ALA A 402 8.63 14.92 3.08
C ALA A 402 9.32 16.28 3.19
N GLU A 403 10.40 16.35 3.99
CA GLU A 403 11.10 17.61 4.27
C GLU A 403 12.11 18.01 3.20
N THR A 404 12.76 17.02 2.62
CA THR A 404 13.62 17.16 1.46
C THR A 404 13.27 16.09 0.45
N VAL A 405 13.34 16.44 -0.83
CA VAL A 405 13.05 15.52 -1.93
C VAL A 405 14.26 15.47 -2.86
N ASN A 406 14.72 14.26 -3.16
CA ASN A 406 15.61 13.98 -4.26
C ASN A 406 14.76 13.76 -5.51
N ALA A 407 14.95 14.62 -6.51
CA ALA A 407 14.26 14.51 -7.79
C ALA A 407 15.18 15.10 -8.86
N PRO A 408 16.11 14.31 -9.43
CA PRO A 408 17.18 14.84 -10.29
C PRO A 408 16.68 15.68 -11.48
N ASN A 409 15.50 15.36 -12.01
CA ASN A 409 14.90 16.00 -13.17
C ASN A 409 13.78 17.02 -12.84
N LEU A 410 13.54 17.28 -11.56
CA LEU A 410 12.46 18.17 -11.11
C LEU A 410 12.92 18.92 -9.85
N PRO A 411 12.88 20.25 -9.80
CA PRO A 411 13.40 21.02 -8.65
C PRO A 411 12.47 20.99 -7.43
N LEU A 412 11.86 19.84 -7.15
CA LEU A 412 10.96 19.56 -6.04
C LEU A 412 11.76 19.55 -4.72
N ARG A 413 11.22 20.20 -3.70
CA ARG A 413 11.86 20.36 -2.39
C ARG A 413 11.09 19.69 -1.28
N LYS A 414 9.76 19.77 -1.30
CA LYS A 414 8.87 19.24 -0.26
C LYS A 414 7.63 18.63 -0.88
N VAL A 415 7.09 17.62 -0.21
CA VAL A 415 5.81 16.97 -0.53
C VAL A 415 4.98 16.91 0.74
N SER A 416 3.69 17.23 0.65
CA SER A 416 2.71 17.01 1.70
C SER A 416 1.42 16.49 1.08
N ALA A 417 0.85 15.44 1.66
CA ALA A 417 -0.38 14.83 1.20
C ALA A 417 -1.23 14.38 2.38
N GLU A 418 -2.53 14.68 2.33
CA GLU A 418 -3.54 14.11 3.21
C GLU A 418 -4.39 13.15 2.39
N VAL A 419 -4.32 11.86 2.70
CA VAL A 419 -4.99 10.78 1.98
C VAL A 419 -6.13 10.24 2.83
N VAL A 420 -7.34 10.23 2.28
CA VAL A 420 -8.52 9.62 2.90
C VAL A 420 -9.09 8.59 1.94
N LEU A 421 -9.22 7.36 2.39
CA LEU A 421 -9.94 6.30 1.70
C LEU A 421 -11.19 5.97 2.52
N GLU A 422 -12.37 6.22 1.97
CA GLU A 422 -13.62 5.86 2.62
C GLU A 422 -14.55 5.17 1.61
N LYS A 423 -14.97 3.93 1.92
CA LYS A 423 -15.97 3.17 1.16
C LYS A 423 -15.65 3.10 -0.35
N GLY A 424 -14.37 2.85 -0.66
CA GLY A 424 -13.89 2.76 -2.05
C GLY A 424 -13.73 4.11 -2.75
N VAL A 425 -13.67 5.22 -2.02
CA VAL A 425 -13.35 6.54 -2.58
C VAL A 425 -12.06 7.03 -1.96
N LEU A 426 -11.01 7.14 -2.77
CA LEU A 426 -9.71 7.67 -2.39
C LEU A 426 -9.67 9.17 -2.70
N THR A 427 -9.35 10.00 -1.72
CA THR A 427 -9.20 11.45 -1.88
C THR A 427 -7.83 11.86 -1.34
N VAL A 428 -7.10 12.67 -2.11
CA VAL A 428 -5.87 13.34 -1.68
C VAL A 428 -6.17 14.83 -1.63
N ASP A 429 -6.30 15.40 -0.43
CA ASP A 429 -6.72 16.78 -0.21
C ASP A 429 -6.26 17.33 1.16
N PRO A 430 -5.28 18.24 1.23
CA PRO A 430 -4.54 18.79 0.09
C PRO A 430 -3.44 17.84 -0.42
N LEU A 431 -3.17 17.91 -1.72
CA LEU A 431 -1.87 17.58 -2.31
C LEU A 431 -1.07 18.88 -2.44
N ALA A 432 0.11 18.93 -1.85
CA ALA A 432 1.00 20.09 -1.93
C ALA A 432 2.44 19.67 -2.29
N LEU A 433 2.98 20.29 -3.34
CA LEU A 433 4.34 20.12 -3.81
C LEU A 433 5.02 21.50 -3.83
N THR A 434 6.15 21.65 -3.14
CA THR A 434 6.92 22.89 -3.16
C THR A 434 8.17 22.70 -4.01
N PHE A 435 8.30 23.51 -5.05
CA PHE A 435 9.48 23.55 -5.91
C PHE A 435 10.50 24.54 -5.35
N SER A 436 11.70 24.57 -5.93
CA SER A 436 12.71 25.59 -5.62
C SER A 436 12.16 27.01 -5.84
N ARG A 437 11.25 27.17 -6.80
CA ARG A 437 10.52 28.39 -7.10
C ARG A 437 9.07 28.01 -7.47
N GLY A 438 8.13 28.38 -6.60
CA GLY A 438 6.70 28.12 -6.79
C GLY A 438 6.16 26.91 -6.03
N ASP A 439 4.84 26.81 -6.02
CA ASP A 439 4.09 25.78 -5.29
C ASP A 439 2.98 25.21 -6.17
N LEU A 440 2.82 23.89 -6.16
CA LEU A 440 1.65 23.21 -6.71
C LEU A 440 0.76 22.77 -5.56
N LYS A 441 -0.52 23.14 -5.63
CA LYS A 441 -1.56 22.71 -4.69
C LYS A 441 -2.73 22.13 -5.45
N GLY A 442 -3.33 21.07 -4.94
CA GLY A 442 -4.50 20.52 -5.59
C GLY A 442 -5.19 19.42 -4.81
N LYS A 443 -6.18 18.84 -5.49
CA LYS A 443 -6.99 17.73 -5.02
C LYS A 443 -7.05 16.65 -6.07
N VAL A 444 -6.95 15.41 -5.64
CA VAL A 444 -7.18 14.22 -6.47
C VAL A 444 -8.27 13.39 -5.81
N ARG A 445 -9.25 12.91 -6.57
CA ARG A 445 -10.30 12.02 -6.10
C ARG A 445 -10.44 10.85 -7.07
N LEU A 446 -10.28 9.62 -6.58
CA LEU A 446 -10.52 8.38 -7.30
C LEU A 446 -11.72 7.66 -6.69
N ASP A 447 -12.81 7.57 -7.44
CA ASP A 447 -14.00 6.81 -7.10
C ASP A 447 -13.91 5.41 -7.70
N ALA A 448 -13.58 4.44 -6.85
CA ALA A 448 -13.46 3.04 -7.23
C ALA A 448 -14.79 2.29 -7.14
N ARG A 449 -15.92 2.90 -6.75
CA ARG A 449 -17.20 2.19 -6.59
C ARG A 449 -17.78 1.64 -7.91
N PRO A 450 -17.71 2.34 -9.05
CA PRO A 450 -18.14 1.80 -10.34
C PRO A 450 -17.14 0.75 -10.88
N ALA A 451 -17.58 -0.10 -11.82
CA ALA A 451 -16.73 -1.12 -12.44
C ALA A 451 -15.48 -0.51 -13.12
N THR A 452 -15.64 0.63 -13.78
CA THR A 452 -14.56 1.46 -14.29
C THR A 452 -14.38 2.66 -13.37
N PRO A 453 -13.25 2.79 -12.66
CA PRO A 453 -13.03 3.89 -11.72
C PRO A 453 -13.09 5.25 -12.42
N LYS A 454 -13.55 6.26 -11.68
CA LYS A 454 -13.56 7.66 -12.12
C LYS A 454 -12.54 8.46 -11.32
N THR A 455 -11.74 9.27 -11.99
CA THR A 455 -10.72 10.11 -11.38
C THR A 455 -11.00 11.58 -11.68
N ASP A 456 -11.06 12.42 -10.65
CA ASP A 456 -11.17 13.86 -10.73
C ASP A 456 -9.87 14.50 -10.20
N ILE A 457 -9.35 15.49 -10.92
CA ILE A 457 -8.12 16.22 -10.60
C ILE A 457 -8.42 17.72 -10.70
N ASP A 458 -8.06 18.50 -9.67
CA ASP A 458 -7.97 19.97 -9.73
C ASP A 458 -6.66 20.41 -9.08
N VAL A 459 -5.67 20.72 -9.91
CA VAL A 459 -4.32 21.13 -9.47
C VAL A 459 -4.00 22.52 -10.00
N ARG A 460 -3.31 23.32 -9.18
CA ARG A 460 -2.90 24.69 -9.48
C ARG A 460 -1.42 24.85 -9.17
N LEU A 461 -0.66 25.31 -10.15
CA LEU A 461 0.73 25.72 -10.01
C LEU A 461 0.78 27.25 -9.88
N LEU A 462 1.47 27.72 -8.85
CA LEU A 462 1.69 29.13 -8.54
C LEU A 462 3.18 29.44 -8.66
N ASN A 463 3.53 30.46 -9.45
CA ASN A 463 4.91 30.96 -9.57
C ASN A 463 5.95 29.86 -9.87
N GLY A 464 5.57 28.84 -10.64
CA GLY A 464 6.51 27.87 -11.19
C GLY A 464 7.44 28.56 -12.20
N ARG A 465 8.41 27.83 -12.74
CA ARG A 465 9.38 28.37 -13.70
C ARG A 465 9.34 27.56 -14.99
N LEU A 466 9.15 28.22 -16.12
CA LEU A 466 9.02 27.53 -17.42
C LEU A 466 10.23 26.67 -17.74
N GLU A 467 11.42 27.16 -17.42
CA GLU A 467 12.68 26.47 -17.68
C GLU A 467 12.87 25.17 -16.87
N ASP A 468 12.08 24.97 -15.81
CA ASP A 468 12.11 23.76 -15.00
C ASP A 468 11.28 22.63 -15.64
N PHE A 469 10.37 22.96 -16.58
CA PHE A 469 9.46 22.00 -17.24
C PHE A 469 9.74 21.83 -18.75
N ILE A 470 10.47 22.77 -19.36
CA ILE A 470 10.81 22.73 -20.79
C ILE A 470 12.26 22.25 -20.95
N PRO A 471 12.51 21.03 -21.47
CA PRO A 471 13.86 20.46 -21.54
C PRO A 471 14.73 21.08 -22.65
N PHE A 472 14.20 22.04 -23.41
CA PHE A 472 14.87 22.61 -24.57
C PHE A 472 15.93 23.65 -24.16
N LYS A 473 17.20 23.25 -24.22
CA LYS A 473 18.38 24.08 -23.93
C LYS A 473 19.29 24.16 -25.15
N SER A 474 19.96 25.30 -25.33
CA SER A 474 21.02 25.48 -26.34
C SER A 474 22.22 26.12 -25.65
N ASP A 475 23.40 25.53 -25.83
CA ASP A 475 24.64 25.87 -25.12
C ASP A 475 24.46 25.89 -23.58
N GLY A 476 23.67 24.97 -23.04
CA GLY A 476 23.41 24.83 -21.60
C GLY A 476 22.40 25.83 -21.02
N LYS A 477 21.95 26.82 -21.79
CA LYS A 477 20.96 27.83 -21.36
C LYS A 477 19.56 27.50 -21.88
N PRO A 478 18.51 27.75 -21.09
CA PRO A 478 17.14 27.52 -21.53
C PRO A 478 16.74 28.50 -22.66
N ALA A 479 15.80 28.07 -23.50
CA ALA A 479 15.29 28.90 -24.58
C ALA A 479 14.36 30.03 -24.11
N ILE A 480 13.62 29.75 -23.04
CA ILE A 480 12.65 30.64 -22.41
C ILE A 480 12.76 30.48 -20.89
N GLU A 481 12.71 31.61 -20.18
CA GLU A 481 12.67 31.67 -18.72
C GLU A 481 11.52 32.58 -18.28
N GLY A 482 10.88 32.25 -17.16
CA GLY A 482 9.83 33.11 -16.63
C GLY A 482 8.94 32.40 -15.64
N ALA A 483 8.19 33.21 -14.88
CA ALA A 483 7.18 32.69 -13.98
C ALA A 483 6.03 32.09 -14.81
N VAL A 484 5.57 30.91 -14.40
CA VAL A 484 4.38 30.25 -14.98
C VAL A 484 3.41 29.90 -13.87
N MET A 485 2.14 30.17 -14.14
CA MET A 485 1.02 29.66 -13.39
C MET A 485 0.27 28.67 -14.28
N ALA A 486 -0.26 27.62 -13.69
CA ALA A 486 -1.06 26.66 -14.41
C ALA A 486 -2.25 26.19 -13.57
N ARG A 487 -3.31 25.75 -14.24
CA ARG A 487 -4.38 24.96 -13.63
C ARG A 487 -4.74 23.83 -14.57
N ALA A 488 -4.92 22.64 -14.02
CA ALA A 488 -5.54 21.53 -14.71
C ALA A 488 -6.75 21.08 -13.90
N LYS A 489 -7.93 21.07 -14.52
CA LYS A 489 -9.16 20.52 -13.97
C LYS A 489 -9.67 19.46 -14.93
N LEU A 490 -9.47 18.20 -14.56
CA LEU A 490 -9.72 17.05 -15.43
C LEU A 490 -10.57 16.01 -14.71
N THR A 491 -11.47 15.39 -15.45
CA THR A 491 -12.26 14.24 -15.00
C THR A 491 -12.11 13.15 -16.05
N GLY A 492 -11.72 11.94 -15.66
CA GLY A 492 -11.54 10.82 -16.57
C GLY A 492 -11.96 9.48 -15.96
N THR A 493 -12.02 8.44 -16.79
CA THR A 493 -12.40 7.09 -16.36
C THR A 493 -11.37 6.05 -16.79
N GLY A 494 -11.04 5.12 -15.91
CA GLY A 494 -10.06 4.09 -16.19
C GLY A 494 -9.42 3.54 -14.93
N ASN A 495 -8.99 2.29 -15.01
CA ASN A 495 -8.25 1.60 -13.96
C ASN A 495 -6.73 1.72 -14.17
N SER A 496 -6.24 2.80 -14.79
CA SER A 496 -4.83 3.20 -14.81
C SER A 496 -4.72 4.72 -15.01
N VAL A 497 -3.57 5.33 -14.69
CA VAL A 497 -3.35 6.77 -14.91
C VAL A 497 -3.49 7.11 -16.40
N HIS A 498 -2.87 6.30 -17.26
CA HIS A 498 -2.98 6.42 -18.72
C HIS A 498 -4.43 6.35 -19.21
N ARG A 499 -5.22 5.35 -18.79
CA ARG A 499 -6.61 5.21 -19.25
C ARG A 499 -7.52 6.33 -18.73
N ALA A 500 -7.33 6.76 -17.49
CA ALA A 500 -8.05 7.91 -16.96
C ALA A 500 -7.73 9.19 -17.75
N ALA A 501 -6.47 9.43 -18.10
CA ALA A 501 -6.08 10.56 -18.93
C ALA A 501 -6.58 10.44 -20.38
N ALA A 502 -6.52 9.24 -20.96
CA ALA A 502 -6.97 8.93 -22.32
C ALA A 502 -8.48 9.16 -22.54
N SER A 503 -9.28 9.14 -21.47
CA SER A 503 -10.72 9.43 -21.52
C SER A 503 -11.09 10.75 -20.83
N ALA A 504 -10.10 11.59 -20.50
CA ALA A 504 -10.35 12.77 -19.69
C ALA A 504 -11.12 13.86 -20.46
N ASP A 505 -11.99 14.56 -19.75
CA ASP A 505 -12.63 15.79 -20.15
C ASP A 505 -12.28 16.91 -19.16
N GLY A 506 -12.27 18.16 -19.62
CA GLY A 506 -12.05 19.33 -18.75
C GLY A 506 -11.22 20.42 -19.41
N SER A 507 -10.38 21.09 -18.64
CA SER A 507 -9.54 22.18 -19.15
C SER A 507 -8.15 22.21 -18.52
N VAL A 508 -7.20 22.72 -19.30
CA VAL A 508 -5.83 22.99 -18.86
C VAL A 508 -5.43 24.37 -19.34
N THR A 509 -5.01 25.22 -18.40
CA THR A 509 -4.62 26.60 -18.70
C THR A 509 -3.23 26.87 -18.14
N LEU A 510 -2.34 27.44 -18.94
CA LEU A 510 -1.00 27.86 -18.57
C LEU A 510 -0.83 29.34 -18.93
N VAL A 511 -0.26 30.10 -18.01
CA VAL A 511 -0.05 31.54 -18.15
C VAL A 511 1.35 31.90 -17.65
N ALA A 512 2.13 32.54 -18.51
CA ALA A 512 3.35 33.21 -18.14
C ALA A 512 3.15 34.73 -18.29
N PRO A 513 2.93 35.48 -17.19
CA PRO A 513 2.56 36.89 -17.27
C PRO A 513 3.75 37.81 -17.61
N HIS A 514 4.98 37.29 -17.56
CA HIS A 514 6.21 37.93 -17.99
C HIS A 514 7.33 36.89 -18.06
N GLY A 515 8.39 37.19 -18.82
CA GLY A 515 9.58 36.35 -18.90
C GLY A 515 10.62 36.90 -19.85
N GLN A 516 11.60 36.07 -20.16
CA GLN A 516 12.66 36.35 -21.13
C GLN A 516 12.78 35.16 -22.08
N MET A 517 13.09 35.44 -23.33
CA MET A 517 13.35 34.43 -24.34
C MET A 517 14.63 34.81 -25.05
N ARG A 518 15.48 33.83 -25.35
CA ARG A 518 16.66 34.11 -26.17
C ARG A 518 16.19 34.63 -27.52
N GLN A 519 16.75 35.76 -27.95
CA GLN A 519 16.35 36.45 -29.17
C GLN A 519 16.49 35.54 -30.39
N ALA A 520 17.44 34.61 -30.39
CA ALA A 520 17.59 33.61 -31.44
C ALA A 520 16.31 32.79 -31.66
N PHE A 521 15.69 32.29 -30.59
CA PHE A 521 14.44 31.54 -30.67
C PHE A 521 13.25 32.44 -30.97
N ALA A 522 13.19 33.65 -30.40
CA ALA A 522 12.13 34.60 -30.71
C ALA A 522 12.12 35.02 -32.19
N GLU A 523 13.29 35.21 -32.82
CA GLU A 523 13.41 35.53 -34.25
C GLU A 523 13.12 34.30 -35.13
N LEU A 524 13.43 33.08 -34.67
CA LEU A 524 13.02 31.84 -35.34
C LEU A 524 11.49 31.67 -35.36
N LEU A 525 10.80 32.07 -34.29
CA LEU A 525 9.32 32.06 -34.25
C LEU A 525 8.68 33.03 -35.25
N GLY A 526 9.43 34.02 -35.74
CA GLY A 526 8.93 35.01 -36.69
C GLY A 526 9.42 34.80 -38.13
N VAL A 527 9.14 35.78 -38.98
CA VAL A 527 9.49 35.75 -40.42
C VAL A 527 10.99 35.85 -40.74
N ASN A 528 11.88 35.80 -39.73
CA ASN A 528 13.32 36.04 -39.85
C ASN A 528 14.16 34.85 -39.38
N ALA A 529 13.81 33.66 -39.86
CA ALA A 529 14.46 32.41 -39.49
C ALA A 529 15.97 32.42 -39.76
N SER A 530 16.45 33.14 -40.79
CA SER A 530 17.87 33.28 -41.11
C SER A 530 18.65 34.05 -40.04
N LYS A 531 18.10 35.14 -39.51
CA LYS A 531 18.70 35.86 -38.37
C LYS A 531 18.66 35.01 -37.10
N GLY A 532 17.55 34.32 -36.84
CA GLY A 532 17.45 33.39 -35.71
C GLY A 532 18.51 32.29 -35.78
N LEU A 533 18.70 31.69 -36.96
CA LEU A 533 19.74 30.69 -37.22
C LEU A 533 21.15 31.28 -37.06
N LEU A 534 21.42 32.48 -37.59
CA LEU A 534 22.71 33.16 -37.41
C LEU A 534 22.99 33.43 -35.92
N LEU A 535 21.99 33.86 -35.15
CA LEU A 535 22.12 34.09 -33.71
C LEU A 535 22.38 32.77 -32.95
N LEU A 536 21.78 31.66 -33.38
CA LEU A 536 22.09 30.34 -32.82
C LEU A 536 23.52 29.89 -33.16
N LEU A 537 23.92 29.99 -34.43
CA LEU A 537 25.26 29.59 -34.90
C LEU A 537 26.38 30.43 -34.27
N SER A 538 26.11 31.72 -34.02
CA SER A 538 27.02 32.63 -33.32
C SER A 538 27.00 32.49 -31.79
N LYS A 539 26.22 31.52 -31.25
CA LYS A 539 26.04 31.31 -29.80
C LYS A 539 25.66 32.59 -29.05
N SER A 540 24.84 33.43 -29.68
CA SER A 540 24.43 34.71 -29.10
C SER A 540 23.56 34.49 -27.85
N ASP A 541 23.91 35.22 -26.79
CA ASP A 541 23.18 35.25 -25.51
C ASP A 541 22.16 36.38 -25.42
N LYS A 542 21.93 37.13 -26.51
CA LYS A 542 20.92 38.20 -26.52
C LYS A 542 19.53 37.66 -26.16
N GLU A 543 18.84 38.40 -25.31
CA GLU A 543 17.47 38.10 -24.89
C GLU A 543 16.48 39.15 -25.39
N THR A 544 15.21 38.75 -25.46
CA THR A 544 14.07 39.64 -25.67
C THR A 544 13.04 39.40 -24.57
N PRO A 545 12.37 40.44 -24.06
CA PRO A 545 11.31 40.26 -23.09
C PRO A 545 10.14 39.48 -23.71
N VAL A 546 9.56 38.58 -22.90
CA VAL A 546 8.24 37.98 -23.12
C VAL A 546 7.28 38.78 -22.26
N ARG A 547 6.35 39.50 -22.88
CA ARG A 547 5.32 40.29 -22.19
C ARG A 547 4.24 39.43 -21.59
N CYS A 548 3.80 38.41 -22.33
CA CYS A 548 2.95 37.35 -21.81
C CYS A 548 3.02 36.11 -22.72
N ALA A 549 2.71 34.95 -22.16
CA ALA A 549 2.35 33.77 -22.93
C ALA A 549 1.14 33.09 -22.28
N VAL A 550 0.19 32.65 -23.10
CA VAL A 550 -1.03 31.97 -22.66
C VAL A 550 -1.22 30.74 -23.53
N ALA A 551 -1.42 29.58 -22.90
CA ALA A 551 -1.81 28.35 -23.54
C ALA A 551 -3.02 27.78 -22.80
N ASP A 552 -4.18 27.79 -23.45
CA ASP A 552 -5.43 27.27 -22.92
C ASP A 552 -5.93 26.12 -23.81
N PHE A 553 -6.46 25.09 -23.15
CA PHE A 553 -6.86 23.84 -23.76
C PHE A 553 -8.23 23.40 -23.25
N ASP A 554 -9.14 23.12 -24.18
CA ASP A 554 -10.34 22.30 -23.92
C ASP A 554 -9.95 20.84 -24.11
N VAL A 555 -10.31 19.98 -23.16
CA VAL A 555 -9.98 18.55 -23.19
C VAL A 555 -11.27 17.77 -23.38
N ARG A 556 -11.31 16.94 -24.43
CA ARG A 556 -12.43 16.02 -24.70
C ARG A 556 -11.92 14.65 -25.06
N ASN A 557 -12.40 13.62 -24.37
CA ASN A 557 -12.00 12.23 -24.60
C ASN A 557 -10.46 12.07 -24.72
N GLY A 558 -9.72 12.70 -23.81
CA GLY A 558 -8.25 12.68 -23.77
C GLY A 558 -7.56 13.45 -24.89
N VAL A 559 -8.28 14.20 -25.73
CA VAL A 559 -7.69 15.09 -26.74
C VAL A 559 -7.77 16.53 -26.23
N MET A 560 -6.63 17.10 -25.91
CA MET A 560 -6.47 18.51 -25.55
C MET A 560 -6.37 19.33 -26.84
N THR A 561 -7.29 20.26 -27.06
CA THR A 561 -7.30 21.16 -28.22
C THR A 561 -7.08 22.58 -27.77
N THR A 562 -6.15 23.29 -28.41
CA THR A 562 -5.86 24.69 -28.08
C THR A 562 -7.06 25.58 -28.38
N THR A 563 -7.56 26.30 -27.38
CA THR A 563 -8.52 27.41 -27.52
C THR A 563 -7.77 28.74 -27.68
N ALA A 564 -6.66 28.89 -26.96
CA ALA A 564 -5.72 29.99 -27.10
C ALA A 564 -4.29 29.47 -26.99
N LEU A 565 -3.41 29.84 -27.92
CA LEU A 565 -1.98 29.61 -27.83
C LEU A 565 -1.27 30.85 -28.37
N VAL A 566 -0.85 31.73 -27.47
CA VAL A 566 -0.32 33.05 -27.79
C VAL A 566 0.95 33.29 -26.98
N ALA A 567 2.00 33.80 -27.61
CA ALA A 567 3.19 34.29 -26.93
C ALA A 567 3.59 35.65 -27.51
N ASP A 568 3.58 36.67 -26.65
CA ASP A 568 3.89 38.04 -27.01
C ASP A 568 5.30 38.42 -26.56
N THR A 569 6.22 38.58 -27.52
CA THR A 569 7.61 38.98 -27.24
C THR A 569 7.91 40.40 -27.74
N GLY A 570 9.06 40.96 -27.34
CA GLY A 570 9.53 42.25 -27.84
C GLY A 570 9.77 42.34 -29.35
N VAL A 571 9.84 41.21 -30.07
CA VAL A 571 10.15 41.18 -31.53
C VAL A 571 9.10 40.48 -32.39
N VAL A 572 8.35 39.54 -31.81
CA VAL A 572 7.38 38.68 -32.52
C VAL A 572 6.12 38.50 -31.66
N LEU A 573 4.94 38.52 -32.29
CA LEU A 573 3.71 37.97 -31.73
C LEU A 573 3.49 36.59 -32.32
N ALA A 574 3.63 35.55 -31.51
CA ALA A 574 3.41 34.17 -31.94
C ALA A 574 1.99 33.72 -31.58
N LYS A 575 1.28 33.12 -32.53
CA LYS A 575 -0.02 32.49 -32.36
C LYS A 575 0.08 31.06 -32.84
N GLY A 576 -0.57 30.14 -32.15
CA GLY A 576 -0.55 28.74 -32.53
C GLY A 576 -1.91 28.07 -32.42
N ARG A 577 -1.96 26.88 -32.99
CA ARG A 577 -3.06 25.93 -32.86
C ARG A 577 -2.52 24.52 -32.85
N GLY A 578 -3.18 23.61 -32.17
CA GLY A 578 -2.72 22.23 -32.13
C GLY A 578 -3.52 21.36 -31.19
N THR A 579 -3.05 20.13 -31.07
CA THR A 579 -3.64 19.13 -30.18
C THR A 579 -2.57 18.35 -29.43
N VAL A 580 -2.95 17.86 -28.25
CA VAL A 580 -2.22 16.83 -27.51
C VAL A 580 -3.18 15.68 -27.26
N ASN A 581 -2.83 14.48 -27.71
CA ASN A 581 -3.63 13.28 -27.50
C ASN A 581 -3.02 12.47 -26.35
N LEU A 582 -3.71 12.38 -25.22
CA LEU A 582 -3.25 11.70 -24.00
C LEU A 582 -3.31 10.17 -24.11
N ALA A 583 -4.11 9.63 -25.01
CA ALA A 583 -4.16 8.18 -25.27
C ALA A 583 -2.90 7.68 -26.01
N THR A 584 -2.43 8.47 -26.98
CA THR A 584 -1.23 8.16 -27.77
C THR A 584 0.03 8.85 -27.23
N GLU A 585 -0.14 9.79 -26.29
CA GLU A 585 0.90 10.67 -25.74
C GLU A 585 1.68 11.44 -26.81
N ARG A 586 0.96 11.96 -27.80
CA ARG A 586 1.53 12.71 -28.93
C ARG A 586 0.98 14.11 -28.97
N MET A 587 1.82 15.02 -29.46
CA MET A 587 1.44 16.40 -29.75
C MET A 587 1.62 16.73 -31.23
N ASP A 588 0.78 17.63 -31.73
CA ASP A 588 0.91 18.28 -33.03
C ASP A 588 0.49 19.74 -32.88
N PHE A 589 1.49 20.62 -32.82
CA PHE A 589 1.30 22.06 -32.78
C PHE A 589 1.80 22.70 -34.06
N ARG A 590 1.10 23.76 -34.46
CA ARG A 590 1.51 24.69 -35.51
C ARG A 590 1.54 26.09 -34.92
N ILE A 591 2.67 26.77 -35.05
CA ILE A 591 2.92 28.12 -34.53
C ILE A 591 3.30 29.02 -35.70
N GLU A 592 2.64 30.15 -35.80
CA GLU A 592 2.85 31.21 -36.77
C GLU A 592 3.22 32.49 -36.02
N GLY A 593 4.21 33.22 -36.49
CA GLY A 593 4.67 34.43 -35.81
C GLY A 593 4.77 35.64 -36.73
N ASP A 594 4.19 36.73 -36.26
CA ASP A 594 4.19 38.02 -36.94
C ASP A 594 5.24 38.95 -36.33
N SER A 595 6.08 39.57 -37.18
CA SER A 595 7.14 40.46 -36.69
C SER A 595 6.61 41.86 -36.34
N LYS A 596 7.09 42.40 -35.23
CA LYS A 596 6.80 43.78 -34.78
C LYS A 596 7.76 44.82 -35.34
N LYS A 597 8.73 44.41 -36.18
CA LYS A 597 9.73 45.29 -36.77
C LYS A 597 9.60 45.27 -38.29
N PRO A 598 9.81 46.41 -38.98
CA PRO A 598 9.80 46.46 -40.44
C PRO A 598 10.93 45.60 -41.02
N ARG A 599 10.67 44.88 -42.12
CA ARG A 599 11.62 43.97 -42.80
C ARG A 599 11.44 43.99 -44.31
N LEU A 600 12.55 43.80 -45.03
CA LEU A 600 12.60 43.81 -46.50
C LEU A 600 12.24 42.45 -47.15
N LEU A 601 12.33 41.33 -46.40
CA LEU A 601 12.03 39.98 -46.86
C LEU A 601 11.15 39.25 -45.82
N ARG A 602 9.90 38.90 -46.19
CA ARG A 602 8.92 38.14 -45.39
C ARG A 602 9.01 36.66 -45.78
N LEU A 603 9.61 35.82 -44.95
CA LEU A 603 9.58 34.37 -45.12
C LEU A 603 8.60 33.77 -44.10
N PHE A 604 7.38 33.43 -44.53
CA PHE A 604 6.39 32.81 -43.65
C PHE A 604 6.63 31.30 -43.59
N ILE A 605 7.41 30.85 -42.62
CA ILE A 605 7.59 29.42 -42.35
C ILE A 605 6.93 29.09 -41.00
N PRO A 606 5.73 28.50 -41.02
CA PRO A 606 5.08 27.97 -39.82
C PRO A 606 5.98 26.92 -39.15
N ILE A 607 6.16 27.06 -37.85
CA ILE A 607 6.86 26.07 -37.04
C ILE A 607 5.85 24.99 -36.66
N THR A 608 6.26 23.75 -36.80
CA THR A 608 5.49 22.61 -36.32
C THR A 608 6.24 21.94 -35.18
N ILE A 609 5.51 21.45 -34.18
CA ILE A 609 6.06 20.63 -33.10
C ILE A 609 5.24 19.34 -33.07
N LYS A 610 5.84 18.24 -33.51
CA LYS A 610 5.15 16.94 -33.65
C LYS A 610 5.88 15.85 -32.90
N GLY A 611 5.15 14.83 -32.47
CA GLY A 611 5.75 13.59 -31.93
C GLY A 611 5.33 13.29 -30.50
N PRO A 612 6.00 12.33 -29.84
CA PRO A 612 5.74 11.98 -28.45
C PRO A 612 5.98 13.17 -27.51
N ILE A 613 5.19 13.31 -26.44
CA ILE A 613 5.32 14.39 -25.45
C ILE A 613 6.72 14.43 -24.83
N MET A 614 7.31 13.26 -24.56
CA MET A 614 8.64 13.12 -23.99
C MET A 614 9.79 13.40 -24.97
N ALA A 615 9.51 13.42 -26.29
CA ALA A 615 10.50 13.61 -27.33
C ALA A 615 9.91 14.41 -28.52
N PRO A 616 9.50 15.67 -28.29
CA PRO A 616 8.89 16.49 -29.32
C PRO A 616 9.92 16.82 -30.41
N LYS A 617 9.49 16.77 -31.67
CA LYS A 617 10.33 17.09 -32.83
C LYS A 617 9.87 18.43 -33.43
N PRO A 618 10.65 19.51 -33.26
CA PRO A 618 10.40 20.74 -33.98
C PRO A 618 10.72 20.53 -35.47
N GLY A 619 9.89 21.11 -36.33
CA GLY A 619 10.03 21.04 -37.79
C GLY A 619 9.49 22.29 -38.47
N LEU A 620 9.81 22.44 -39.75
CA LEU A 620 9.35 23.55 -40.58
C LEU A 620 8.35 23.02 -41.61
N ASP A 621 7.19 23.67 -41.72
CA ASP A 621 6.23 23.34 -42.77
C ASP A 621 6.56 24.14 -44.04
N VAL A 622 7.33 23.51 -44.93
CA VAL A 622 7.79 24.10 -46.21
C VAL A 622 6.77 23.94 -47.35
N SER A 623 5.63 23.31 -47.12
CA SER A 623 4.64 23.00 -48.17
C SER A 623 3.99 24.25 -48.78
N LYS A 624 3.77 25.31 -47.98
CA LYS A 624 3.20 26.59 -48.45
C LYS A 624 4.21 27.51 -49.13
N THR A 625 5.52 27.31 -48.90
CA THR A 625 6.58 28.14 -49.50
C THR A 625 6.79 27.86 -50.99
N LEU A 626 6.51 26.65 -51.46
CA LEU A 626 6.60 26.32 -52.90
C LEU A 626 5.55 27.06 -53.76
N GLY A 627 4.39 27.41 -53.18
CA GLY A 627 3.36 28.21 -53.87
C GLY A 627 3.73 29.69 -54.03
N GLN A 628 4.61 30.24 -53.19
CA GLN A 628 5.04 31.64 -53.27
C GLN A 628 6.11 31.88 -54.35
N GLY A 629 6.83 30.83 -54.77
CA GLY A 629 7.77 30.89 -55.90
C GLY A 629 7.08 30.98 -57.27
N GLY A 630 5.81 30.58 -57.37
CA GLY A 630 5.05 30.59 -58.63
C GLY A 630 4.35 31.91 -58.97
N VAL A 631 4.24 32.85 -58.02
CA VAL A 631 3.56 34.14 -58.24
C VAL A 631 4.51 35.18 -58.88
N ALA A 632 5.83 34.98 -58.79
CA ALA A 632 6.81 35.87 -59.39
C ALA A 632 6.87 35.80 -60.93
N THR A 633 6.40 34.71 -61.54
CA THR A 633 6.44 34.54 -63.01
C THR A 633 5.25 35.17 -63.74
N ALA A 634 4.14 35.47 -63.06
CA ALA A 634 2.96 36.08 -63.68
C ALA A 634 2.94 37.63 -63.62
N LEU A 635 3.80 38.26 -62.81
CA LEU A 635 3.89 39.72 -62.67
C LEU A 635 5.19 40.31 -63.24
N GLY A 636 6.09 39.47 -63.75
CA GLY A 636 7.42 39.86 -64.22
C GLY A 636 7.48 40.57 -65.57
N SER A 637 6.36 40.77 -66.28
CA SER A 637 6.37 41.34 -67.62
C SER A 637 6.08 42.84 -67.72
N LEU A 638 5.64 43.55 -66.67
CA LEU A 638 5.16 44.94 -66.85
C LEU A 638 5.53 46.02 -65.83
N ILE A 639 6.06 45.74 -64.63
CA ILE A 639 6.37 46.84 -63.67
C ILE A 639 7.61 46.52 -62.82
N ASN A 640 8.66 47.35 -62.97
CA ASN A 640 9.84 47.58 -62.11
C ASN A 640 10.35 46.38 -61.26
N PRO A 641 11.58 45.86 -61.44
CA PRO A 641 12.11 44.72 -60.69
C PRO A 641 12.11 44.89 -59.15
N LEU A 642 12.02 46.13 -58.64
CA LEU A 642 11.83 46.38 -57.21
C LEU A 642 10.39 46.10 -56.71
N ALA A 643 9.38 46.14 -57.58
CA ALA A 643 7.99 45.85 -57.24
C ALA A 643 7.74 44.36 -56.96
N ALA A 644 8.54 43.46 -57.54
CA ALA A 644 8.51 42.02 -57.25
C ALA A 644 8.91 41.69 -55.79
N LEU A 645 9.58 42.62 -55.10
CA LEU A 645 9.94 42.50 -53.69
C LEU A 645 8.86 43.01 -52.73
N LEU A 646 7.89 43.82 -53.20
CA LEU A 646 6.85 44.43 -52.36
C LEU A 646 6.01 43.41 -51.55
N PRO A 647 5.62 42.23 -52.06
CA PRO A 647 4.93 41.22 -51.27
C PRO A 647 5.76 40.70 -50.07
N PHE A 648 7.08 40.88 -50.15
CA PHE A 648 8.04 40.45 -49.15
C PHE A 648 8.46 41.58 -48.19
N VAL A 649 7.99 42.81 -48.36
CA VAL A 649 8.30 43.93 -47.43
C VAL A 649 7.20 44.04 -46.37
N THR A 650 7.56 44.05 -45.07
CA THR A 650 6.65 44.37 -43.95
C THR A 650 7.02 45.70 -43.30
N THR A 651 6.02 46.49 -42.90
CA THR A 651 6.20 47.69 -42.07
C THR A 651 6.25 47.39 -40.56
N GLY A 652 6.10 46.11 -40.17
CA GLY A 652 6.04 45.70 -38.76
C GLY A 652 4.63 45.81 -38.17
N GLU A 653 3.65 45.17 -38.82
CA GLU A 653 2.22 45.39 -38.60
C GLU A 653 1.67 44.74 -37.31
N ALA A 654 2.41 43.85 -36.67
CA ALA A 654 1.98 43.18 -35.44
C ALA A 654 2.02 44.14 -34.24
N LYS A 655 0.85 44.47 -33.70
CA LYS A 655 0.68 45.22 -32.44
C LYS A 655 0.94 44.32 -31.23
N ASP A 656 1.12 44.94 -30.08
CA ASP A 656 1.18 44.24 -28.79
C ASP A 656 -0.13 43.47 -28.57
N ALA A 657 -0.04 42.26 -27.99
CA ALA A 657 -1.23 41.53 -27.62
C ALA A 657 -1.92 42.23 -26.45
N ASP A 658 -3.25 42.10 -26.34
CA ASP A 658 -3.94 42.45 -25.10
C ASP A 658 -3.66 41.39 -24.03
N CYS A 659 -2.44 41.43 -23.49
CA CYS A 659 -2.00 40.52 -22.43
C CYS A 659 -2.88 40.64 -21.19
N ALA A 660 -3.47 41.81 -20.92
CA ALA A 660 -4.38 41.99 -19.80
C ALA A 660 -5.70 41.24 -20.03
N GLY A 661 -6.28 41.35 -21.23
CA GLY A 661 -7.46 40.60 -21.66
C GLY A 661 -7.24 39.09 -21.65
N LEU A 662 -6.16 38.60 -22.28
CA LEU A 662 -5.83 37.17 -22.34
C LEU A 662 -5.59 36.55 -20.96
N VAL A 663 -4.89 37.27 -20.06
CA VAL A 663 -4.69 36.83 -18.68
C VAL A 663 -5.99 36.89 -17.87
N SER A 664 -6.87 37.87 -18.14
CA SER A 664 -8.18 37.97 -17.51
C SER A 664 -9.11 36.83 -17.92
N GLU A 665 -9.12 36.44 -19.20
CA GLU A 665 -9.87 35.30 -19.71
C GLU A 665 -9.38 33.98 -19.09
N ALA A 666 -8.06 33.76 -19.08
CA ALA A 666 -7.45 32.62 -18.38
C ALA A 666 -7.80 32.58 -16.88
N ARG A 667 -7.93 33.76 -16.24
CA ARG A 667 -8.39 33.87 -14.84
C ARG A 667 -9.86 33.50 -14.68
N GLN A 668 -10.73 33.80 -15.63
CA GLN A 668 -12.14 33.37 -15.59
C GLN A 668 -12.27 31.84 -15.67
N GLN A 669 -11.35 31.18 -16.39
CA GLN A 669 -11.20 29.72 -16.40
C GLN A 669 -10.51 29.18 -15.11
N GLY A 670 -10.06 30.09 -14.25
CA GLY A 670 -9.56 29.85 -12.90
C GLY A 670 -8.06 29.60 -12.80
N ALA A 671 -7.28 29.99 -13.81
CA ALA A 671 -5.83 30.10 -13.67
C ALA A 671 -5.49 31.09 -12.53
N PRO A 672 -4.54 30.77 -11.63
CA PRO A 672 -4.31 31.56 -10.43
C PRO A 672 -3.35 32.75 -10.66
N VAL A 673 -3.76 33.68 -11.52
CA VAL A 673 -2.94 34.84 -11.94
C VAL A 673 -3.58 36.16 -11.49
N LYS A 674 -2.76 37.13 -11.08
CA LYS A 674 -3.21 38.51 -10.78
C LYS A 674 -2.93 39.43 -11.96
N VAL A 675 -3.94 40.22 -12.37
CA VAL A 675 -3.87 41.10 -13.57
C VAL A 675 -2.74 42.13 -13.49
N GLY A 676 -2.40 42.62 -12.29
CA GLY A 676 -1.31 43.60 -12.09
C GLY A 676 0.12 43.08 -12.28
N GLN A 677 0.30 41.82 -12.72
CA GLN A 677 1.62 41.20 -12.95
C GLN A 677 2.05 41.18 -14.43
N THR A 678 1.27 41.79 -15.33
CA THR A 678 1.61 41.91 -16.76
C THR A 678 2.36 43.22 -17.02
N THR A 679 3.34 43.18 -17.93
CA THR A 679 4.05 44.39 -18.37
C THR A 679 3.09 45.21 -19.25
N ALA A 680 2.81 46.47 -18.86
CA ALA A 680 1.91 47.35 -19.62
C ALA A 680 2.39 47.51 -21.08
N ALA A 681 1.45 47.40 -22.03
CA ALA A 681 1.71 47.70 -23.43
C ALA A 681 2.21 49.15 -23.55
N LYS A 682 3.33 49.37 -24.24
CA LYS A 682 3.77 50.75 -24.53
C LYS A 682 2.83 51.31 -25.58
N VAL A 683 1.89 52.16 -25.15
CA VAL A 683 1.12 53.01 -26.05
C VAL A 683 2.11 53.93 -26.74
N LYS A 684 2.46 53.64 -28.00
CA LYS A 684 3.13 54.62 -28.86
C LYS A 684 2.12 55.75 -29.09
N LYS A 685 2.45 56.95 -28.59
CA LYS A 685 1.88 58.21 -29.11
C LYS A 685 2.33 58.42 -30.54
#